data_AF-A0AAW0IC74-F1
#
_entry.id   AF-A0AAW0IC74-F1
#
_cell.length_a   1.000
_cell.length_b   1.000
_cell.length_c   1.000
_cell.angle_alpha   90.00
_cell.angle_beta   90.00
_cell.angle_gamma   90.00
#
_symmetry.space_group_name_H-M   'P 1'
#
loop_
_entity.id
_entity.type
_entity.pdbx_description
1 polymer ?
#
loop_
_entity_poly.entity_id
_entity_poly.type
_entity_poly.pdbx_seq_one_letter_code
_entity_poly.pdbx_strand_id
1 'polypeptide(L)'
;DDGSALGSSSADLLHWTTATTMKVLSNTTTTTKAVLQAVSDGQWWKKSLAYLRPLQVPVESFAEVLLRAGKLAETKTEVFPTTEVTGCSQSVLLVTVSFAMYSRASWSLKHALCCSSDQEDLVIFPVLDANRCFEKQAHSALSLQLAAYYYSLQIYARLAPCFRDKCHPLYRSFHALDSLWLHVRRLPPVDDRILPVRYEVVDPKMLIKMVTRHVARHGHEAWPEDLVSLTKQLHYYNERLLDFTQAQLLQGLRKGVDVQRFTADDQYKRETILGLAETLEENVYNIALSLAQRYGISQWEVFMTHLEFLFSDSGLSTGEIEKRAQTLHLFDTLKTDPESFHKHMVKYIYPTIAGLDHERLLYYFTLLETCGCADFETASIKPETHIRLLKKFKVVASGLNYKKLTDESGDALGALEPVLTSQNILSISKLAPRIPEKDGRMLSPSSLYTVWLQKLFWTGDPQLIKQAPQSSPEWLHAYDVCLKYFDRLCPDDLISIVDAITFSPEAVSKLSVEAREEMTRKAIKTVRHFIEKPRKRNSEDDPQEGRESQVTYANALAHLETSLAHLETLNHSFILSLKNSEQELLQKYSYLYDLSRSEKGKLHEQAVAMCLDGQPLRMIQQLLEVAIGPIDISPKDVVHSAITKIISALSGSSAELFGPRDPLQILEGVVGAVHTSVDNGEELVSAEDLLQWLRPFCADDTCPVRPRIQALQILGQSFHLSEEDIKLLVFFRTEAILRAAWPQRQIRAVSLLLAGAFSVLLLIDPLYRLEMRLDNDTAVFNYKRKMWVPHSPCW
;
A
#
# COMPACT_ATOMS: atom_id res chain seq x y z
N ASP A 1 0.80 69.19 -40.62
CA ASP A 1 0.67 69.14 -39.16
C ASP A 1 0.39 67.74 -38.67
N ASP A 2 1.49 67.08 -38.32
CA ASP A 2 1.76 66.25 -37.15
C ASP A 2 0.71 65.29 -36.57
N GLY A 3 1.14 64.02 -36.39
CA GLY A 3 0.60 63.13 -35.37
C GLY A 3 0.70 61.63 -35.69
N SER A 4 1.91 61.06 -35.75
CA SER A 4 2.17 59.62 -35.95
C SER A 4 2.36 58.83 -34.63
N ALA A 5 1.93 57.57 -34.68
CA ALA A 5 2.42 56.35 -34.02
C ALA A 5 2.38 56.21 -32.48
N LEU A 6 1.74 55.12 -32.00
CA LEU A 6 2.19 54.23 -30.91
C LEU A 6 1.18 53.08 -30.71
N GLY A 7 1.51 51.88 -31.20
CA GLY A 7 0.61 50.71 -31.08
C GLY A 7 1.16 49.41 -31.65
N SER A 8 2.45 49.12 -31.47
CA SER A 8 3.04 47.83 -31.87
C SER A 8 4.21 47.37 -30.98
N SER A 9 4.38 47.89 -29.76
CA SER A 9 5.62 47.62 -28.99
C SER A 9 5.59 46.32 -28.18
N SER A 10 4.43 45.80 -27.75
CA SER A 10 4.36 44.73 -26.73
C SER A 10 4.77 43.34 -27.22
N ALA A 11 4.34 42.92 -28.41
CA ALA A 11 4.63 41.59 -28.94
C ALA A 11 6.08 41.48 -29.44
N ASP A 12 6.59 42.55 -30.05
CA ASP A 12 7.99 42.68 -30.44
C ASP A 12 8.89 42.82 -29.21
N LEU A 13 8.44 43.48 -28.13
CA LEU A 13 9.16 43.49 -26.85
C LEU A 13 9.28 42.11 -26.23
N LEU A 14 8.22 41.28 -26.27
CA LEU A 14 8.25 39.94 -25.69
C LEU A 14 9.13 38.99 -26.50
N HIS A 15 9.07 39.02 -27.83
CA HIS A 15 9.98 38.24 -28.68
C HIS A 15 11.43 38.74 -28.57
N TRP A 16 11.63 40.06 -28.44
CA TRP A 16 12.94 40.65 -28.18
C TRP A 16 13.45 40.32 -26.78
N THR A 17 12.63 40.31 -25.73
CA THR A 17 13.07 39.90 -24.39
C THR A 17 13.36 38.41 -24.31
N THR A 18 12.62 37.55 -25.00
CA THR A 18 12.90 36.09 -24.98
C THR A 18 14.13 35.75 -25.81
N ALA A 19 14.32 36.38 -26.97
CA ALA A 19 15.54 36.25 -27.77
C ALA A 19 16.76 36.91 -27.10
N THR A 20 16.58 38.03 -26.39
CA THR A 20 17.64 38.71 -25.62
C THR A 20 17.94 37.95 -24.34
N THR A 21 16.97 37.31 -23.70
CA THR A 21 17.17 36.45 -22.53
C THR A 21 17.85 35.13 -22.92
N MET A 22 17.52 34.54 -24.07
CA MET A 22 18.25 33.40 -24.66
C MET A 22 19.65 33.78 -25.15
N LYS A 23 19.86 35.02 -25.63
CA LYS A 23 21.20 35.57 -25.97
C LYS A 23 22.01 35.96 -24.74
N VAL A 24 21.37 36.31 -23.63
CA VAL A 24 21.97 36.52 -22.31
C VAL A 24 22.28 35.18 -21.63
N LEU A 25 21.48 34.13 -21.90
CA LEU A 25 21.70 32.76 -21.43
C LEU A 25 22.72 31.98 -22.27
N SER A 26 22.85 32.18 -23.58
CA SER A 26 24.00 31.65 -24.34
C SER A 26 25.30 32.39 -23.99
N ASN A 27 25.16 33.63 -23.53
CA ASN A 27 26.18 34.40 -22.84
C ASN A 27 26.22 34.10 -21.31
N THR A 28 25.75 32.96 -20.77
CA THR A 28 25.95 32.64 -19.32
C THR A 28 27.38 32.27 -18.96
N THR A 29 28.31 32.21 -19.92
CA THR A 29 29.75 32.39 -19.63
C THR A 29 30.03 33.78 -19.05
N THR A 30 29.22 34.78 -19.40
CA THR A 30 29.32 36.19 -18.97
C THR A 30 28.62 36.48 -17.65
N THR A 31 27.57 35.77 -17.22
CA THR A 31 27.00 35.92 -15.85
C THR A 31 27.79 35.15 -14.80
N THR A 32 28.36 34.00 -15.17
CA THR A 32 29.41 33.33 -14.39
C THR A 32 30.64 34.21 -14.31
N LYS A 33 31.03 34.88 -15.42
CA LYS A 33 32.04 35.95 -15.40
C LYS A 33 31.57 37.20 -14.68
N ALA A 34 30.29 37.55 -14.57
CA ALA A 34 29.80 38.79 -13.95
C ALA A 34 29.61 38.66 -12.43
N VAL A 35 29.25 37.47 -11.94
CA VAL A 35 29.30 37.13 -10.51
C VAL A 35 30.74 36.85 -10.11
N LEU A 36 31.53 36.17 -10.95
CA LEU A 36 32.98 36.09 -10.71
C LEU A 36 33.68 37.44 -10.93
N GLN A 37 33.19 38.37 -11.76
CA GLN A 37 33.66 39.76 -11.95
C GLN A 37 33.19 40.65 -10.83
N ALA A 38 31.99 40.51 -10.30
CA ALA A 38 31.57 41.20 -9.09
C ALA A 38 32.39 40.69 -7.89
N VAL A 39 32.66 39.38 -7.80
CA VAL A 39 33.56 38.78 -6.79
C VAL A 39 35.05 38.88 -7.19
N SER A 40 35.40 39.47 -8.34
CA SER A 40 36.78 39.81 -8.75
C SER A 40 37.00 41.29 -9.02
N ASP A 41 36.01 42.12 -8.77
CA ASP A 41 36.12 43.56 -8.79
C ASP A 41 36.64 44.00 -7.42
N GLY A 42 37.84 44.59 -7.42
CA GLY A 42 38.43 45.16 -6.22
C GLY A 42 37.54 46.22 -5.55
N GLN A 43 36.61 46.86 -6.30
CA GLN A 43 35.61 47.79 -5.77
C GLN A 43 34.49 47.10 -5.00
N TRP A 44 34.08 45.88 -5.38
CA TRP A 44 33.06 45.11 -4.67
C TRP A 44 33.58 44.60 -3.33
N TRP A 45 34.84 44.15 -3.28
CA TRP A 45 35.54 43.86 -2.02
C TRP A 45 35.67 45.12 -1.16
N LYS A 46 36.01 46.27 -1.76
CA LYS A 46 36.06 47.57 -1.07
C LYS A 46 34.71 48.02 -0.48
N LYS A 47 33.59 47.79 -1.18
CA LYS A 47 32.23 48.17 -0.74
C LYS A 47 31.66 47.20 0.29
N SER A 48 31.85 45.89 0.13
CA SER A 48 31.39 44.88 1.08
C SER A 48 32.14 44.97 2.42
N LEU A 49 33.41 45.38 2.40
CA LEU A 49 34.20 45.68 3.60
C LEU A 49 33.91 47.06 4.21
N ALA A 50 33.20 47.96 3.51
CA ALA A 50 32.75 49.25 4.08
C ALA A 50 31.65 49.06 5.13
N TYR A 51 30.85 48.00 5.01
CA TYR A 51 29.89 47.56 6.03
C TYR A 51 30.55 46.95 7.28
N LEU A 52 31.87 46.68 7.23
CA LEU A 52 32.67 46.11 8.31
C LEU A 52 33.66 47.13 8.93
N ARG A 53 33.58 48.42 8.58
CA ARG A 53 34.37 49.46 9.26
C ARG A 53 33.75 49.82 10.62
N PRO A 54 34.50 49.76 11.74
CA PRO A 54 34.25 50.64 12.87
C PRO A 54 34.51 52.09 12.45
N LEU A 55 33.69 53.01 12.98
CA LEU A 55 33.72 54.45 12.71
C LEU A 55 35.13 55.06 12.83
N GLN A 56 35.43 56.02 11.94
CA GLN A 56 36.71 56.72 11.80
C GLN A 56 37.28 57.25 13.12
N VAL A 57 38.53 56.91 13.42
CA VAL A 57 39.43 57.70 14.29
C VAL A 57 40.76 57.88 13.53
N PRO A 58 41.41 59.07 13.56
CA PRO A 58 42.58 59.36 12.73
C PRO A 58 43.79 58.49 13.08
N VAL A 59 44.63 58.31 12.07
CA VAL A 59 45.84 57.47 12.05
C VAL A 59 46.91 58.04 12.98
N GLU A 60 46.89 57.59 14.23
CA GLU A 60 48.08 57.46 15.08
C GLU A 60 48.03 56.06 15.69
N SER A 61 49.15 55.35 15.58
CA SER A 61 49.39 53.94 15.88
C SER A 61 48.55 53.38 17.05
N PHE A 62 47.51 52.60 16.73
CA PHE A 62 46.68 51.89 17.73
C PHE A 62 47.51 50.89 18.56
N ALA A 63 48.61 50.37 18.00
CA ALA A 63 49.57 49.54 18.70
C ALA A 63 50.42 50.34 19.71
N GLU A 64 50.73 51.61 19.41
CA GLU A 64 51.49 52.50 20.28
C GLU A 64 50.60 53.16 21.35
N VAL A 65 49.30 53.32 21.10
CA VAL A 65 48.30 53.65 22.13
C VAL A 65 48.13 52.51 23.13
N LEU A 66 48.09 51.25 22.68
CA LEU A 66 48.02 50.09 23.59
C LEU A 66 49.31 49.88 24.39
N LEU A 67 50.48 50.21 23.81
CA LEU A 67 51.76 50.18 24.51
C LEU A 67 51.98 51.37 25.46
N ARG A 68 51.47 52.58 25.13
CA ARG A 68 51.53 53.77 26.00
C ARG A 68 50.45 53.82 27.07
N ALA A 69 49.31 53.15 26.90
CA ALA A 69 48.19 53.26 27.82
C ALA A 69 48.35 52.49 29.14
N GLY A 70 49.43 51.73 29.37
CA GLY A 70 49.84 51.29 30.71
C GLY A 70 48.74 50.71 31.62
N LYS A 71 47.71 50.07 31.07
CA LYS A 71 46.55 49.55 31.82
C LYS A 71 46.62 48.04 32.00
N LEU A 72 47.76 47.57 32.51
CA LEU A 72 47.92 46.23 33.08
C LEU A 72 48.10 46.28 34.62
N ALA A 73 47.80 47.41 35.26
CA ALA A 73 48.03 47.61 36.71
C ALA A 73 46.77 47.88 37.54
N GLU A 74 45.58 47.88 36.95
CA GLU A 74 44.30 47.95 37.67
C GLU A 74 43.41 46.88 37.03
N THR A 75 43.44 45.63 37.48
CA THR A 75 42.70 45.18 38.66
C THR A 75 43.43 44.01 39.32
N LYS A 76 44.07 44.27 40.46
CA LYS A 76 44.12 43.26 41.52
C LYS A 76 42.71 43.13 42.07
N THR A 77 41.99 42.10 41.65
CA THR A 77 41.09 41.29 42.50
C THR A 77 40.44 40.22 41.65
N GLU A 78 40.47 39.01 42.20
CA GLU A 78 39.72 37.81 41.80
C GLU A 78 40.39 36.89 40.76
N VAL A 79 40.95 35.84 41.35
CA VAL A 79 41.41 34.58 40.78
C VAL A 79 40.33 33.98 39.87
N PHE A 80 40.65 33.80 38.60
CA PHE A 80 40.09 32.72 37.77
C PHE A 80 41.25 31.86 37.23
N PRO A 81 41.12 30.52 37.27
CA PRO A 81 42.22 29.60 37.04
C PRO A 81 42.57 29.47 35.55
N THR A 82 43.85 29.22 35.32
CA THR A 82 44.56 28.99 34.05
C THR A 82 43.87 27.98 33.14
N THR A 83 43.02 28.47 32.25
CA THR A 83 42.62 27.85 30.98
C THR A 83 42.25 29.00 30.05
N GLU A 84 42.58 28.90 28.76
CA GLU A 84 42.27 29.87 27.69
C GLU A 84 43.30 31.00 27.42
N VAL A 85 44.39 30.65 26.72
CA VAL A 85 45.15 31.59 25.87
C VAL A 85 45.07 31.15 24.40
N THR A 86 43.95 30.55 24.00
CA THR A 86 43.68 30.10 22.61
C THR A 86 42.68 30.99 21.87
N GLY A 87 41.98 31.89 22.58
CA GLY A 87 40.99 32.80 21.98
C GLY A 87 41.60 34.02 21.25
N CYS A 88 42.78 34.49 21.65
CA CYS A 88 43.46 35.60 20.95
C CYS A 88 44.12 35.17 19.63
N SER A 89 44.39 33.88 19.42
CA SER A 89 45.09 33.39 18.23
C SER A 89 44.17 33.33 17.00
N GLN A 90 42.89 33.01 17.18
CA GLN A 90 41.93 32.83 16.07
C GLN A 90 41.51 34.15 15.41
N SER A 91 41.25 35.18 16.20
CA SER A 91 40.89 36.53 15.73
C SER A 91 42.11 37.25 15.15
N VAL A 92 43.29 37.06 15.73
CA VAL A 92 44.54 37.61 15.19
C VAL A 92 44.91 36.95 13.87
N LEU A 93 44.73 35.64 13.68
CA LEU A 93 45.06 34.99 12.39
C LEU A 93 44.17 35.50 11.24
N LEU A 94 42.85 35.62 11.48
CA LEU A 94 41.89 36.14 10.50
C LEU A 94 42.13 37.61 10.18
N VAL A 95 42.32 38.45 11.22
CA VAL A 95 42.66 39.86 11.02
C VAL A 95 43.99 39.99 10.30
N THR A 96 44.99 39.19 10.62
CA THR A 96 46.34 39.32 10.02
C THR A 96 46.39 38.80 8.59
N VAL A 97 45.68 37.72 8.25
CA VAL A 97 45.59 37.23 6.86
C VAL A 97 44.72 38.17 6.01
N SER A 98 43.59 38.66 6.52
CA SER A 98 42.78 39.69 5.84
C SER A 98 43.53 41.02 5.70
N PHE A 99 44.35 41.40 6.68
CA PHE A 99 45.18 42.61 6.65
C PHE A 99 46.42 42.45 5.76
N ALA A 100 46.98 41.24 5.61
CA ALA A 100 48.06 40.96 4.67
C ALA A 100 47.56 40.85 3.21
N MET A 101 46.30 40.46 3.00
CA MET A 101 45.65 40.55 1.70
C MET A 101 45.31 42.00 1.30
N TYR A 102 45.14 42.90 2.28
CA TYR A 102 44.72 44.30 2.06
C TYR A 102 45.88 45.30 2.09
N SER A 103 46.85 45.13 2.98
CA SER A 103 48.00 46.03 3.10
C SER A 103 49.12 45.54 2.20
N ARG A 104 49.73 46.46 1.48
CA ARG A 104 50.95 46.28 0.67
C ARG A 104 52.18 45.84 1.49
N ALA A 105 51.98 45.29 2.69
CA ALA A 105 53.00 44.97 3.67
C ALA A 105 53.16 43.45 3.78
N SER A 106 54.10 42.91 2.99
CA SER A 106 54.66 41.56 3.17
C SER A 106 55.28 41.33 4.57
N TRP A 107 55.44 42.39 5.36
CA TRP A 107 56.12 42.37 6.66
C TRP A 107 55.25 41.81 7.81
N SER A 108 53.92 42.00 7.78
CA SER A 108 53.06 41.58 8.88
C SER A 108 52.77 40.07 8.91
N LEU A 109 52.71 39.41 7.75
CA LEU A 109 52.54 37.96 7.68
C LEU A 109 53.76 37.24 8.29
N LYS A 110 54.97 37.76 8.07
CA LYS A 110 56.22 37.20 8.61
C LYS A 110 56.31 37.35 10.13
N HIS A 111 55.88 38.49 10.68
CA HIS A 111 55.90 38.71 12.12
C HIS A 111 54.81 37.92 12.87
N ALA A 112 53.65 37.70 12.24
CA ALA A 112 52.57 36.91 12.82
C ALA A 112 52.80 35.39 12.71
N LEU A 113 53.50 34.92 11.66
CA LEU A 113 53.86 33.50 11.48
C LEU A 113 55.09 33.07 12.30
N CYS A 114 55.93 34.00 12.77
CA CYS A 114 57.19 33.70 13.48
C CYS A 114 57.12 33.80 15.02
N CYS A 115 55.96 33.96 15.62
CA CYS A 115 55.84 33.97 17.08
C CYS A 115 55.75 32.55 17.66
N SER A 116 56.79 31.74 17.51
CA SER A 116 57.10 30.66 18.46
C SER A 116 58.54 30.15 18.31
N SER A 117 59.34 30.43 19.33
CA SER A 117 60.61 29.82 19.74
C SER A 117 61.78 29.77 18.75
N ASP A 118 62.93 30.25 19.25
CA ASP A 118 64.25 30.17 18.65
C ASP A 118 64.64 28.75 18.19
N GLN A 119 64.39 28.41 16.93
CA GLN A 119 65.11 27.35 16.22
C GLN A 119 65.02 27.56 14.70
N GLU A 120 66.13 27.32 14.01
CA GLU A 120 66.47 27.76 12.64
C GLU A 120 65.67 27.16 11.47
N ASP A 121 64.45 26.67 11.67
CA ASP A 121 63.58 26.24 10.57
C ASP A 121 62.45 27.24 10.35
N LEU A 122 62.30 27.74 9.12
CA LEU A 122 61.19 28.58 8.68
C LEU A 122 59.89 27.72 8.65
N VAL A 123 59.39 27.36 9.83
CA VAL A 123 58.12 26.63 9.99
C VAL A 123 56.99 27.66 9.91
N ILE A 124 56.49 27.88 8.70
CA ILE A 124 55.18 28.52 8.50
C ILE A 124 54.15 27.63 9.20
N PHE A 125 53.68 28.02 10.39
CA PHE A 125 52.66 27.39 11.26
C PHE A 125 52.42 25.87 11.06
N PRO A 126 52.62 25.01 12.09
CA PRO A 126 52.39 23.58 11.96
C PRO A 126 51.01 23.26 11.37
N VAL A 127 50.99 22.45 10.31
CA VAL A 127 49.83 22.00 9.54
C VAL A 127 48.68 21.48 10.45
N LEU A 128 49.02 21.01 11.65
CA LEU A 128 48.12 20.43 12.63
C LEU A 128 47.12 21.41 13.27
N ASP A 129 47.45 22.70 13.45
CA ASP A 129 46.54 23.67 14.09
C ASP A 129 45.65 24.43 13.09
N ALA A 130 46.07 24.49 11.82
CA ALA A 130 45.29 25.12 10.76
C ALA A 130 43.98 24.35 10.47
N ASN A 131 44.03 23.01 10.46
CA ASN A 131 42.84 22.17 10.27
C ASN A 131 41.80 22.41 11.36
N ARG A 132 42.21 22.43 12.64
CA ARG A 132 41.32 22.74 13.78
C ARG A 132 40.70 24.13 13.69
N CYS A 133 41.39 25.09 13.08
CA CYS A 133 40.85 26.43 12.86
C CYS A 133 39.82 26.47 11.74
N PHE A 134 40.09 25.81 10.61
CA PHE A 134 39.16 25.76 9.48
C PHE A 134 37.94 24.86 9.73
N GLU A 135 38.08 23.81 10.53
CA GLU A 135 36.96 22.94 10.97
C GLU A 135 36.00 23.64 11.93
N LYS A 136 36.50 24.58 12.75
CA LYS A 136 35.67 25.37 13.69
C LYS A 136 34.97 26.57 13.05
N GLN A 137 35.30 26.92 11.81
CA GLN A 137 34.69 28.03 11.09
C GLN A 137 33.45 27.57 10.31
N ALA A 138 32.42 28.42 10.23
CA ALA A 138 31.30 28.19 9.33
C ALA A 138 31.83 28.06 7.88
N HIS A 139 31.39 27.04 7.15
CA HIS A 139 31.81 26.74 5.77
C HIS A 139 31.20 27.73 4.77
N SER A 140 31.61 28.99 4.87
CA SER A 140 31.31 30.06 3.93
C SER A 140 32.25 30.00 2.72
N ALA A 141 31.85 30.60 1.60
CA ALA A 141 32.70 30.75 0.41
C ALA A 141 34.08 31.35 0.77
N LEU A 142 34.10 32.32 1.70
CA LEU A 142 35.32 33.01 2.11
C LEU A 142 36.26 32.10 2.90
N SER A 143 35.74 31.33 3.87
CA SER A 143 36.56 30.44 4.69
C SER A 143 37.12 29.26 3.88
N LEU A 144 36.33 28.70 2.95
CA LEU A 144 36.78 27.64 2.04
C LEU A 144 37.85 28.14 1.05
N GLN A 145 37.69 29.35 0.50
CA GLN A 145 38.71 29.98 -0.36
C GLN A 145 40.01 30.27 0.41
N LEU A 146 39.91 30.71 1.66
CA LEU A 146 41.07 31.00 2.51
C LEU A 146 41.83 29.71 2.86
N ALA A 147 41.12 28.63 3.15
CA ALA A 147 41.71 27.31 3.37
C ALA A 147 42.42 26.78 2.11
N ALA A 148 41.75 26.83 0.95
CA ALA A 148 42.36 26.41 -0.31
C ALA A 148 43.61 27.24 -0.66
N TYR A 149 43.58 28.55 -0.42
CA TYR A 149 44.74 29.43 -0.59
C TYR A 149 45.88 29.07 0.36
N TYR A 150 45.59 28.86 1.65
CA TYR A 150 46.56 28.46 2.66
C TYR A 150 47.29 27.18 2.27
N TYR A 151 46.55 26.10 1.95
CA TYR A 151 47.16 24.83 1.55
C TYR A 151 47.91 24.93 0.22
N SER A 152 47.42 25.73 -0.74
CA SER A 152 48.15 26.00 -1.99
C SER A 152 49.47 26.71 -1.75
N LEU A 153 49.51 27.69 -0.84
CA LEU A 153 50.72 28.41 -0.48
C LEU A 153 51.75 27.49 0.20
N GLN A 154 51.28 26.60 1.09
CA GLN A 154 52.14 25.63 1.79
C GLN A 154 52.74 24.59 0.84
N ILE A 155 51.98 24.13 -0.14
CA ILE A 155 52.45 23.21 -1.19
C ILE A 155 53.42 23.94 -2.12
N TYR A 156 53.09 25.17 -2.53
CA TYR A 156 53.96 25.98 -3.39
C TYR A 156 55.33 26.25 -2.75
N ALA A 157 55.35 26.63 -1.46
CA ALA A 157 56.60 26.87 -0.73
C ALA A 157 57.51 25.64 -0.67
N ARG A 158 56.92 24.44 -0.54
CA ARG A 158 57.66 23.16 -0.50
C ARG A 158 58.11 22.65 -1.88
N LEU A 159 57.35 22.96 -2.92
CA LEU A 159 57.63 22.56 -4.31
C LEU A 159 58.31 23.66 -5.14
N ALA A 160 58.70 24.78 -4.51
CA ALA A 160 59.29 25.94 -5.16
C ALA A 160 60.42 25.65 -6.18
N PRO A 161 61.33 24.66 -5.96
CA PRO A 161 62.38 24.32 -6.93
C PRO A 161 61.89 23.62 -8.20
N CYS A 162 60.68 23.06 -8.17
CA CYS A 162 60.11 22.22 -9.25
C CYS A 162 59.36 23.05 -10.30
N PHE A 163 58.93 24.27 -9.96
CA PHE A 163 58.29 25.21 -10.88
C PHE A 163 59.36 25.92 -11.72
N ARG A 164 59.94 25.23 -12.71
CA ARG A 164 61.09 25.68 -13.51
C ARG A 164 60.81 26.76 -14.56
N ASP A 165 59.64 27.37 -14.58
CA ASP A 165 59.37 28.45 -15.52
C ASP A 165 59.92 29.78 -14.95
N LYS A 166 61.20 30.07 -15.25
CA LYS A 166 61.94 31.26 -14.78
C LYS A 166 61.31 32.60 -15.22
N CYS A 167 60.28 32.56 -16.06
CA CYS A 167 59.51 33.72 -16.51
C CYS A 167 58.15 33.89 -15.79
N HIS A 168 57.79 33.01 -14.86
CA HIS A 168 56.52 33.13 -14.15
C HIS A 168 56.60 34.20 -13.03
N PRO A 169 55.65 35.15 -12.91
CA PRO A 169 55.68 36.26 -11.94
C PRO A 169 55.92 35.82 -10.49
N LEU A 170 55.45 34.61 -10.14
CA LEU A 170 55.59 33.98 -8.84
C LEU A 170 57.06 33.68 -8.46
N TYR A 171 57.87 33.19 -9.41
CA TYR A 171 59.28 32.87 -9.19
C TYR A 171 60.11 34.13 -8.91
N ARG A 172 59.80 35.25 -9.58
CA ARG A 172 60.47 36.55 -9.34
C ARG A 172 60.10 37.17 -7.99
N SER A 173 58.86 36.96 -7.53
CA SER A 173 58.34 37.55 -6.29
C SER A 173 58.96 36.93 -5.04
N PHE A 174 59.14 35.59 -5.03
CA PHE A 174 59.69 34.86 -3.90
C PHE A 174 61.22 34.89 -3.82
N HIS A 175 61.92 34.81 -4.96
CA HIS A 175 63.39 34.90 -4.98
C HIS A 175 63.90 36.28 -4.51
N ALA A 176 63.10 37.34 -4.67
CA ALA A 176 63.37 38.66 -4.13
C ALA A 176 63.25 38.74 -2.59
N LEU A 177 62.43 37.88 -1.96
CA LEU A 177 62.26 37.83 -0.50
C LEU A 177 63.43 37.11 0.19
N ASP A 178 63.96 36.04 -0.41
CA ASP A 178 65.14 35.32 0.12
C ASP A 178 66.43 36.14 0.03
N SER A 179 66.63 36.83 -1.10
CA SER A 179 67.81 37.68 -1.31
C SER A 179 67.83 38.93 -0.43
N LEU A 180 66.65 39.46 -0.05
CA LEU A 180 66.51 40.53 0.95
C LEU A 180 66.79 40.04 2.37
N TRP A 181 66.42 38.80 2.72
CA TRP A 181 66.66 38.28 4.08
C TRP A 181 68.15 38.07 4.38
N LEU A 182 68.93 37.65 3.38
CA LEU A 182 70.39 37.61 3.47
C LEU A 182 71.04 39.01 3.53
N HIS A 183 70.42 40.03 2.93
CA HIS A 183 70.93 41.41 2.95
C HIS A 183 70.60 42.16 4.25
N VAL A 184 69.43 41.93 4.85
CA VAL A 184 68.96 42.67 6.05
C VAL A 184 69.71 42.27 7.34
N ARG A 185 70.43 41.14 7.35
CA ARG A 185 71.20 40.68 8.53
C ARG A 185 72.54 41.43 8.75
N ARG A 186 72.94 42.36 7.87
CA ARG A 186 74.30 42.97 7.91
C ARG A 186 74.41 44.50 8.02
N LEU A 187 73.36 45.26 8.34
CA LEU A 187 73.49 46.72 8.53
C LEU A 187 72.64 47.28 9.70
N PRO A 188 73.12 48.31 10.42
CA PRO A 188 72.39 49.04 11.45
C PRO A 188 71.41 50.07 10.81
N PRO A 189 70.52 50.73 11.57
CA PRO A 189 69.30 51.32 11.01
C PRO A 189 69.64 52.57 10.20
N VAL A 190 69.23 52.59 8.94
CA VAL A 190 69.35 53.77 8.08
C VAL A 190 68.04 54.04 7.36
N ASP A 191 67.51 55.22 7.68
CA ASP A 191 66.76 56.20 6.91
C ASP A 191 65.76 55.78 5.80
N ASP A 192 64.57 56.35 5.91
CA ASP A 192 63.28 55.90 5.39
C ASP A 192 63.02 56.25 3.91
N ARG A 193 64.06 56.32 3.07
CA ARG A 193 63.94 57.00 1.75
C ARG A 193 64.45 56.30 0.50
N ILE A 194 64.79 55.01 0.52
CA ILE A 194 65.13 54.29 -0.72
C ILE A 194 64.55 52.88 -0.70
N LEU A 195 63.39 52.67 -1.35
CA LEU A 195 62.97 51.38 -1.92
C LEU A 195 61.77 51.60 -2.87
N PRO A 196 61.92 51.48 -4.20
CA PRO A 196 60.80 51.32 -5.11
C PRO A 196 60.79 49.88 -5.63
N VAL A 197 60.46 48.90 -4.78
CA VAL A 197 60.08 47.57 -5.25
C VAL A 197 58.56 47.49 -5.17
N ARG A 198 57.89 47.58 -6.33
CA ARG A 198 56.47 47.27 -6.43
C ARG A 198 56.31 45.77 -6.17
N TYR A 199 55.86 45.40 -4.97
CA TYR A 199 55.39 44.06 -4.68
C TYR A 199 54.15 43.77 -5.55
N GLU A 200 54.30 42.95 -6.58
CA GLU A 200 53.15 42.39 -7.30
C GLU A 200 52.51 41.35 -6.38
N VAL A 201 51.35 41.72 -5.82
CA VAL A 201 50.53 40.82 -5.01
C VAL A 201 50.06 39.69 -5.92
N VAL A 202 50.48 38.47 -5.57
CA VAL A 202 50.03 37.26 -6.24
C VAL A 202 48.53 37.12 -6.08
N ASP A 203 47.79 37.07 -7.20
CA ASP A 203 46.37 36.74 -7.16
C ASP A 203 46.18 35.34 -6.53
N PRO A 204 45.51 35.22 -5.37
CA PRO A 204 45.24 33.95 -4.71
C PRO A 204 44.61 32.91 -5.62
N LYS A 205 43.76 33.35 -6.57
CA LYS A 205 43.10 32.47 -7.53
C LYS A 205 44.08 31.87 -8.53
N MET A 206 45.12 32.61 -8.91
CA MET A 206 46.17 32.11 -9.80
C MET A 206 47.06 31.10 -9.09
N LEU A 207 47.40 31.35 -7.82
CA LEU A 207 48.19 30.42 -7.02
C LEU A 207 47.47 29.09 -6.82
N ILE A 208 46.19 29.12 -6.38
CA ILE A 208 45.37 27.91 -6.22
C ILE A 208 45.32 27.14 -7.55
N LYS A 209 44.95 27.79 -8.66
CA LYS A 209 44.86 27.14 -9.98
C LYS A 209 46.18 26.51 -10.44
N MET A 210 47.30 27.20 -10.23
CA MET A 210 48.61 26.70 -10.63
C MET A 210 49.01 25.48 -9.81
N VAL A 211 48.86 25.56 -8.49
CA VAL A 211 49.23 24.48 -7.57
C VAL A 211 48.34 23.26 -7.80
N THR A 212 47.01 23.42 -7.85
CA THR A 212 46.08 22.33 -8.15
C THR A 212 46.39 21.66 -9.49
N ARG A 213 46.75 22.43 -10.53
CA ARG A 213 47.13 21.88 -11.84
C ARG A 213 48.45 21.11 -11.81
N HIS A 214 49.44 21.60 -11.06
CA HIS A 214 50.74 20.95 -10.93
C HIS A 214 50.59 19.63 -10.15
N VAL A 215 49.86 19.67 -9.05
CA VAL A 215 49.52 18.51 -8.23
C VAL A 215 48.76 17.44 -9.01
N ALA A 216 47.74 17.83 -9.79
CA ALA A 216 46.98 16.88 -10.62
C ALA A 216 47.80 16.25 -11.76
N ARG A 217 48.88 16.90 -12.22
CA ARG A 217 49.73 16.42 -13.33
C ARG A 217 50.89 15.54 -12.89
N HIS A 218 51.37 15.68 -11.66
CA HIS A 218 52.60 15.02 -11.17
C HIS A 218 52.33 14.17 -9.92
N GLY A 219 51.05 13.90 -9.65
CA GLY A 219 50.59 13.22 -8.44
C GLY A 219 51.14 11.80 -8.33
N HIS A 220 51.90 11.57 -7.25
CA HIS A 220 52.44 10.30 -6.73
C HIS A 220 53.87 9.88 -7.14
N GLU A 221 54.71 10.76 -7.66
CA GLU A 221 56.16 10.49 -7.72
C GLU A 221 56.81 10.68 -6.33
N ALA A 222 56.85 9.65 -5.48
CA ALA A 222 57.59 9.57 -4.20
C ALA A 222 57.67 10.88 -3.37
N TRP A 223 56.54 11.57 -3.18
CA TRP A 223 56.50 12.80 -2.38
C TRP A 223 56.63 12.50 -0.88
N PRO A 224 57.26 13.39 -0.09
CA PRO A 224 57.26 13.29 1.37
C PRO A 224 55.84 13.26 1.95
N GLU A 225 55.63 12.51 3.05
CA GLU A 225 54.31 12.32 3.67
C GLU A 225 53.60 13.65 4.02
N ASP A 226 54.34 14.65 4.48
CA ASP A 226 53.81 15.98 4.79
C ASP A 226 53.20 16.66 3.57
N LEU A 227 53.83 16.54 2.40
CA LEU A 227 53.34 17.12 1.15
C LEU A 227 52.12 16.37 0.62
N VAL A 228 52.08 15.04 0.82
CA VAL A 228 50.90 14.21 0.55
C VAL A 228 49.74 14.62 1.45
N SER A 229 49.99 14.89 2.73
CA SER A 229 48.95 15.34 3.67
C SER A 229 48.38 16.72 3.30
N LEU A 230 49.24 17.68 2.93
CA LEU A 230 48.84 19.00 2.47
C LEU A 230 48.06 18.93 1.15
N THR A 231 48.46 18.04 0.26
CA THR A 231 47.77 17.78 -1.00
C THR A 231 46.37 17.22 -0.76
N LYS A 232 46.22 16.28 0.17
CA LYS A 232 44.89 15.78 0.59
C LYS A 232 44.01 16.89 1.15
N GLN A 233 44.56 17.77 1.98
CA GLN A 233 43.82 18.93 2.52
C GLN A 233 43.44 19.95 1.44
N LEU A 234 44.34 20.26 0.51
CA LEU A 234 44.02 21.14 -0.63
C LEU A 234 42.88 20.56 -1.47
N HIS A 235 42.92 19.26 -1.80
CA HIS A 235 41.82 18.62 -2.52
C HIS A 235 40.52 18.67 -1.72
N TYR A 236 40.56 18.36 -0.43
CA TYR A 236 39.39 18.41 0.46
C TYR A 236 38.70 19.79 0.44
N TYR A 237 39.44 20.88 0.69
CA TYR A 237 38.85 22.22 0.72
C TYR A 237 38.46 22.74 -0.67
N ASN A 238 39.18 22.33 -1.72
CA ASN A 238 38.84 22.70 -3.09
C ASN A 238 37.55 22.00 -3.57
N GLU A 239 37.36 20.73 -3.24
CA GLU A 239 36.09 20.04 -3.51
C GLU A 239 34.93 20.70 -2.77
N ARG A 240 35.07 20.98 -1.47
CA ARG A 240 34.02 21.67 -0.71
C ARG A 240 33.70 23.07 -1.23
N LEU A 241 34.69 23.81 -1.71
CA LEU A 241 34.48 25.12 -2.33
C LEU A 241 33.68 25.00 -3.64
N LEU A 242 33.96 23.96 -4.43
CA LEU A 242 33.23 23.70 -5.65
C LEU A 242 31.79 23.24 -5.36
N ASP A 243 31.58 22.36 -4.39
CA ASP A 243 30.26 21.92 -3.94
C ASP A 243 29.43 23.11 -3.44
N PHE A 244 30.05 24.00 -2.66
CA PHE A 244 29.42 25.23 -2.19
C PHE A 244 29.00 26.13 -3.36
N THR A 245 29.87 26.27 -4.37
CA THR A 245 29.57 27.06 -5.57
C THR A 245 28.42 26.46 -6.37
N GLN A 246 28.38 25.13 -6.52
CA GLN A 246 27.28 24.44 -7.21
C GLN A 246 25.97 24.58 -6.44
N ALA A 247 25.98 24.40 -5.12
CA ALA A 247 24.80 24.57 -4.30
C ALA A 247 24.25 26.01 -4.33
N GLN A 248 25.11 27.02 -4.39
CA GLN A 248 24.69 28.42 -4.58
C GLN A 248 24.04 28.66 -5.95
N LEU A 249 24.55 28.02 -7.01
CA LEU A 249 23.92 28.10 -8.34
C LEU A 249 22.53 27.44 -8.32
N LEU A 250 22.39 26.28 -7.69
CA LEU A 250 21.11 25.59 -7.53
C LEU A 250 20.11 26.39 -6.69
N GLN A 251 20.56 27.08 -5.65
CA GLN A 251 19.75 28.02 -4.89
C GLN A 251 19.26 29.20 -5.76
N GLY A 252 20.13 29.71 -6.65
CA GLY A 252 19.80 30.75 -7.63
C GLY A 252 18.75 30.34 -8.67
N LEU A 253 18.65 29.04 -8.97
CA LEU A 253 17.60 28.45 -9.82
C LEU A 253 16.24 28.31 -9.09
N ARG A 254 16.10 28.85 -7.88
CA ARG A 254 14.88 28.78 -7.03
C ARG A 254 14.43 27.35 -6.71
N LYS A 255 15.36 26.39 -6.64
CA LYS A 255 15.08 24.97 -6.37
C LYS A 255 15.15 24.58 -4.88
N GLY A 256 15.24 25.54 -3.96
CA GLY A 256 15.12 25.28 -2.51
C GLY A 256 16.25 24.44 -1.90
N VAL A 257 17.47 24.52 -2.44
CA VAL A 257 18.62 23.72 -1.97
C VAL A 257 19.23 24.31 -0.70
N ASP A 258 19.42 23.47 0.32
CA ASP A 258 20.22 23.80 1.50
C ASP A 258 21.70 23.64 1.16
N VAL A 259 22.38 24.79 1.04
CA VAL A 259 23.80 24.87 0.66
C VAL A 259 24.70 24.16 1.67
N GLN A 260 24.41 24.26 2.97
CA GLN A 260 25.26 23.64 3.99
C GLN A 260 25.11 22.13 3.94
N ARG A 261 23.87 21.64 3.84
CA ARG A 261 23.59 20.20 3.77
C ARG A 261 24.13 19.58 2.48
N PHE A 262 23.98 20.25 1.33
CA PHE A 262 24.50 19.75 0.05
C PHE A 262 26.03 19.52 0.05
N THR A 263 26.78 20.34 0.80
CA THR A 263 28.25 20.22 0.88
C THR A 263 28.76 19.18 1.87
N ALA A 264 27.89 18.64 2.74
CA ALA A 264 28.30 17.82 3.88
C ALA A 264 27.61 16.44 3.92
N ASP A 265 26.42 16.32 3.35
CA ASP A 265 25.59 15.12 3.37
C ASP A 265 25.49 14.55 1.94
N ASP A 266 26.21 13.45 1.68
CA ASP A 266 26.25 12.81 0.36
C ASP A 266 24.91 12.18 -0.03
N GLN A 267 24.10 11.74 0.94
CA GLN A 267 22.76 11.22 0.68
C GLN A 267 21.83 12.36 0.24
N TYR A 268 21.83 13.48 0.97
CA TYR A 268 21.05 14.65 0.57
C TYR A 268 21.50 15.21 -0.78
N LYS A 269 22.82 15.22 -1.05
CA LYS A 269 23.38 15.63 -2.35
C LYS A 269 22.84 14.75 -3.48
N ARG A 270 22.86 13.43 -3.28
CA ARG A 270 22.32 12.45 -4.23
C ARG A 270 20.83 12.64 -4.46
N GLU A 271 20.02 12.72 -3.41
CA GLU A 271 18.57 12.96 -3.51
C GLU A 271 18.24 14.28 -4.19
N THR A 272 19.01 15.34 -3.90
CA THR A 272 18.85 16.65 -4.55
C THR A 272 19.11 16.55 -6.05
N ILE A 273 20.14 15.83 -6.48
CA ILE A 273 20.49 15.67 -7.91
C ILE A 273 19.43 14.84 -8.64
N LEU A 274 18.94 13.76 -8.02
CA LEU A 274 17.85 12.96 -8.57
C LEU A 274 16.56 13.81 -8.68
N GLY A 275 16.22 14.58 -7.65
CA GLY A 275 15.08 15.51 -7.70
C GLY A 275 15.24 16.63 -8.73
N LEU A 276 16.46 17.05 -9.07
CA LEU A 276 16.68 17.99 -10.20
C LEU A 276 16.41 17.35 -11.56
N ALA A 277 16.54 16.02 -11.67
CA ALA A 277 16.23 15.28 -12.89
C ALA A 277 14.71 15.20 -13.15
N GLU A 278 13.88 15.40 -12.12
CA GLU A 278 12.41 15.48 -12.20
C GLU A 278 11.95 16.82 -12.78
N THR A 279 12.31 17.07 -14.05
CA THR A 279 12.06 18.35 -14.73
C THR A 279 11.80 18.17 -16.21
N LEU A 280 10.92 19.01 -16.77
CA LEU A 280 10.72 19.09 -18.21
C LEU A 280 11.71 20.05 -18.89
N GLU A 281 12.36 20.93 -18.13
CA GLU A 281 13.31 21.92 -18.63
C GLU A 281 14.65 21.28 -19.02
N GLU A 282 15.00 21.34 -20.30
CA GLU A 282 16.22 20.74 -20.85
C GLU A 282 17.51 21.24 -20.19
N ASN A 283 17.60 22.55 -19.92
CA ASN A 283 18.76 23.14 -19.26
C ASN A 283 18.96 22.59 -17.84
N VAL A 284 17.87 22.42 -17.07
CA VAL A 284 17.93 21.90 -15.70
C VAL A 284 18.26 20.41 -15.71
N TYR A 285 17.69 19.66 -16.65
CA TYR A 285 18.01 18.24 -16.84
C TYR A 285 19.49 18.01 -17.16
N ASN A 286 20.07 18.83 -18.05
CA ASN A 286 21.49 18.79 -18.38
C ASN A 286 22.40 19.13 -17.18
N ILE A 287 21.95 20.05 -16.31
CA ILE A 287 22.66 20.35 -15.05
C ILE A 287 22.64 19.12 -14.14
N ALA A 288 21.49 18.46 -13.98
CA ALA A 288 21.37 17.24 -13.17
C ALA A 288 22.33 16.13 -13.66
N LEU A 289 22.42 15.92 -14.99
CA LEU A 289 23.36 14.96 -15.57
C LEU A 289 24.83 15.32 -15.31
N SER A 290 25.19 16.59 -15.47
CA SER A 290 26.56 17.05 -15.20
C SER A 290 26.94 16.88 -13.72
N LEU A 291 26.00 17.16 -12.80
CA LEU A 291 26.21 16.95 -11.37
C LEU A 291 26.32 15.46 -11.03
N ALA A 292 25.45 14.62 -11.59
CA ALA A 292 25.50 13.18 -11.37
C ALA A 292 26.85 12.59 -11.81
N GLN A 293 27.32 12.95 -13.00
CA GLN A 293 28.63 12.52 -13.51
C GLN A 293 29.77 12.97 -12.58
N ARG A 294 29.68 14.20 -12.06
CA ARG A 294 30.70 14.75 -11.16
C ARG A 294 30.77 14.01 -9.82
N TYR A 295 29.62 13.73 -9.22
CA TYR A 295 29.55 13.12 -7.88
C TYR A 295 29.48 11.59 -7.91
N GLY A 296 29.69 10.97 -9.08
CA GLY A 296 29.69 9.52 -9.22
C GLY A 296 28.32 8.88 -8.99
N ILE A 297 27.23 9.63 -9.19
CA ILE A 297 25.87 9.08 -9.17
C ILE A 297 25.65 8.35 -10.50
N SER A 298 25.07 7.16 -10.45
CA SER A 298 24.88 6.36 -11.66
C SER A 298 23.95 7.09 -12.63
N GLN A 299 24.38 7.17 -13.90
CA GLN A 299 23.54 7.72 -14.96
C GLN A 299 22.24 6.93 -15.12
N TRP A 300 22.28 5.63 -14.84
CA TRP A 300 21.10 4.77 -14.81
C TRP A 300 20.05 5.29 -13.82
N GLU A 301 20.48 5.70 -12.62
CA GLU A 301 19.58 6.17 -11.56
C GLU A 301 18.93 7.50 -11.94
N VAL A 302 19.69 8.42 -12.52
CA VAL A 302 19.16 9.70 -13.01
C VAL A 302 18.10 9.47 -14.10
N PHE A 303 18.37 8.57 -15.04
CA PHE A 303 17.44 8.24 -16.11
C PHE A 303 16.19 7.52 -15.59
N MET A 304 16.34 6.63 -14.62
CA MET A 304 15.22 5.91 -14.02
C MET A 304 14.31 6.86 -13.22
N THR A 305 14.90 7.76 -12.42
CA THR A 305 14.15 8.83 -11.72
C THR A 305 13.44 9.75 -12.71
N HIS A 306 14.11 10.14 -13.80
CA HIS A 306 13.46 10.95 -14.83
C HIS A 306 12.29 10.21 -15.46
N LEU A 307 12.45 8.94 -15.82
CA LEU A 307 11.38 8.12 -16.40
C LEU A 307 10.19 7.99 -15.42
N GLU A 308 10.44 7.78 -14.13
CA GLU A 308 9.40 7.75 -13.10
C GLU A 308 8.61 9.07 -13.05
N PHE A 309 9.30 10.22 -13.03
CA PHE A 309 8.68 11.54 -13.09
C PHE A 309 7.83 11.71 -14.34
N LEU A 310 8.29 11.24 -15.49
CA LEU A 310 7.50 11.31 -16.72
C LEU A 310 6.15 10.59 -16.56
N PHE A 311 6.13 9.40 -15.96
CA PHE A 311 4.88 8.64 -15.78
C PHE A 311 3.96 9.16 -14.66
N SER A 312 4.49 9.85 -13.66
CA SER A 312 3.77 10.30 -12.46
C SER A 312 3.37 11.77 -12.53
N ASP A 313 4.32 12.67 -12.27
CA ASP A 313 4.05 14.07 -11.96
C ASP A 313 4.23 15.04 -13.14
N SER A 314 4.70 14.55 -14.29
CA SER A 314 5.00 15.41 -15.44
C SER A 314 3.77 16.02 -16.13
N GLY A 315 2.59 15.40 -15.97
CA GLY A 315 1.35 15.79 -16.67
C GLY A 315 1.36 15.57 -18.19
N LEU A 316 2.37 14.90 -18.75
CA LEU A 316 2.50 14.65 -20.18
C LEU A 316 1.57 13.52 -20.67
N SER A 317 1.11 13.63 -21.92
CA SER A 317 0.45 12.53 -22.63
C SER A 317 1.43 11.37 -22.93
N THR A 318 0.91 10.17 -23.21
CA THR A 318 1.76 9.00 -23.48
C THR A 318 2.69 9.20 -24.67
N GLY A 319 2.19 9.82 -25.76
CA GLY A 319 3.01 10.14 -26.93
C GLY A 319 4.11 11.17 -26.65
N GLU A 320 3.89 12.13 -25.75
CA GLU A 320 4.91 13.10 -25.33
C GLU A 320 6.00 12.46 -24.47
N ILE A 321 5.62 11.54 -23.56
CA ILE A 321 6.60 10.73 -22.82
C ILE A 321 7.46 9.94 -23.78
N GLU A 322 6.83 9.21 -24.72
CA GLU A 322 7.56 8.36 -25.67
C GLU A 322 8.56 9.19 -26.48
N LYS A 323 8.12 10.32 -27.04
CA LYS A 323 8.99 11.24 -27.78
C LYS A 323 10.15 11.74 -26.94
N ARG A 324 9.90 12.12 -25.68
CA ARG A 324 10.94 12.63 -24.78
C ARG A 324 11.94 11.55 -24.40
N ALA A 325 11.48 10.36 -24.06
CA ALA A 325 12.34 9.23 -23.71
C ALA A 325 13.23 8.81 -24.89
N GLN A 326 12.71 8.85 -26.12
CA GLN A 326 13.48 8.63 -27.35
C GLN A 326 14.50 9.75 -27.59
N THR A 327 14.10 11.02 -27.45
CA THR A 327 15.00 12.18 -27.66
C THR A 327 16.18 12.17 -26.68
N LEU A 328 15.93 11.74 -25.44
CA LEU A 328 16.96 11.66 -24.39
C LEU A 328 17.74 10.34 -24.40
N HIS A 329 17.44 9.42 -25.33
CA HIS A 329 18.11 8.12 -25.44
C HIS A 329 18.16 7.33 -24.13
N LEU A 330 17.11 7.42 -23.29
CA LEU A 330 17.13 6.86 -21.92
C LEU A 330 17.42 5.36 -21.92
N PHE A 331 16.83 4.64 -22.89
CA PHE A 331 16.90 3.19 -22.95
C PHE A 331 18.26 2.64 -23.38
N ASP A 332 19.17 3.46 -23.93
CA ASP A 332 20.54 3.01 -24.23
C ASP A 332 21.30 2.67 -22.94
N THR A 333 20.97 3.35 -21.84
CA THR A 333 21.54 3.08 -20.51
C THR A 333 20.64 2.19 -19.67
N LEU A 334 19.32 2.40 -19.66
CA LEU A 334 18.41 1.65 -18.78
C LEU A 334 18.39 0.14 -19.05
N LYS A 335 18.63 -0.27 -20.30
CA LYS A 335 18.72 -1.69 -20.71
C LYS A 335 19.92 -2.44 -20.15
N THR A 336 20.90 -1.74 -19.60
CA THR A 336 22.12 -2.37 -19.07
C THR A 336 21.88 -3.16 -17.77
N ASP A 337 20.79 -2.86 -17.06
CA ASP A 337 20.34 -3.58 -15.86
C ASP A 337 18.82 -3.85 -15.90
N PRO A 338 18.39 -4.92 -16.59
CA PRO A 338 16.97 -5.28 -16.73
C PRO A 338 16.27 -5.65 -15.42
N GLU A 339 16.99 -6.20 -14.44
CA GLU A 339 16.42 -6.64 -13.16
C GLU A 339 16.04 -5.43 -12.30
N SER A 340 16.96 -4.48 -12.12
CA SER A 340 16.69 -3.24 -11.41
C SER A 340 15.59 -2.42 -12.10
N PHE A 341 15.59 -2.41 -13.43
CA PHE A 341 14.57 -1.72 -14.23
C PHE A 341 13.18 -2.31 -13.97
N HIS A 342 13.04 -3.63 -14.06
CA HIS A 342 11.77 -4.32 -13.80
C HIS A 342 11.27 -4.03 -12.38
N LYS A 343 12.13 -4.19 -11.37
CA LYS A 343 11.77 -3.95 -9.96
C LYS A 343 11.28 -2.53 -9.72
N HIS A 344 11.93 -1.54 -10.33
CA HIS A 344 11.53 -0.13 -10.20
C HIS A 344 10.22 0.16 -10.91
N MET A 345 10.05 -0.38 -12.13
CA MET A 345 8.84 -0.25 -12.93
C MET A 345 7.61 -0.80 -12.19
N VAL A 346 7.71 -2.00 -11.60
CA VAL A 346 6.60 -2.61 -10.83
C VAL A 346 6.30 -1.85 -9.54
N LYS A 347 7.34 -1.39 -8.82
CA LYS A 347 7.17 -0.78 -7.49
C LYS A 347 6.66 0.66 -7.55
N TYR A 348 7.16 1.47 -8.48
CA TYR A 348 6.93 2.92 -8.47
C TYR A 348 6.11 3.41 -9.67
N ILE A 349 6.27 2.80 -10.86
CA ILE A 349 5.61 3.28 -12.08
C ILE A 349 4.28 2.58 -12.32
N TYR A 350 4.20 1.26 -12.19
CA TYR A 350 2.95 0.53 -12.44
C TYR A 350 1.80 1.07 -11.58
N PRO A 351 1.95 1.32 -10.26
CA PRO A 351 0.86 1.81 -9.41
C PRO A 351 0.28 3.16 -9.84
N THR A 352 1.07 4.04 -10.44
CA THR A 352 0.63 5.40 -10.84
C THR A 352 -0.25 5.39 -12.09
N ILE A 353 -0.18 4.33 -12.91
CA ILE A 353 -0.96 4.22 -14.15
C ILE A 353 -2.41 3.84 -13.84
N ALA A 354 -3.39 4.60 -14.33
CA ALA A 354 -4.80 4.25 -14.19
C ALA A 354 -5.15 2.99 -15.01
N GLY A 355 -5.98 2.09 -14.45
CA GLY A 355 -6.38 0.85 -15.14
C GLY A 355 -7.22 1.03 -16.41
N LEU A 356 -7.81 2.21 -16.59
CA LEU A 356 -8.55 2.60 -17.80
C LEU A 356 -7.66 3.22 -18.88
N ASP A 357 -6.43 3.63 -18.54
CA ASP A 357 -5.49 4.24 -19.49
C ASP A 357 -4.75 3.14 -20.27
N HIS A 358 -5.44 2.55 -21.24
CA HIS A 358 -4.90 1.48 -22.08
C HIS A 358 -3.67 1.92 -22.87
N GLU A 359 -3.57 3.20 -23.20
CA GLU A 359 -2.43 3.73 -23.96
C GLU A 359 -1.17 3.77 -23.11
N ARG A 360 -1.27 4.29 -21.88
CA ARG A 360 -0.15 4.31 -20.93
C ARG A 360 0.25 2.90 -20.52
N LEU A 361 -0.71 2.01 -20.27
CA LEU A 361 -0.43 0.60 -19.97
C LEU A 361 0.25 -0.10 -21.14
N LEU A 362 -0.20 0.15 -22.39
CA LEU A 362 0.43 -0.42 -23.57
C LEU A 362 1.89 0.03 -23.69
N TYR A 363 2.17 1.31 -23.45
CA TYR A 363 3.52 1.83 -23.44
C TYR A 363 4.36 1.20 -22.33
N TYR A 364 3.84 1.11 -21.10
CA TYR A 364 4.50 0.45 -19.97
C TYR A 364 4.95 -0.98 -20.29
N PHE A 365 4.05 -1.84 -20.78
CA PHE A 365 4.41 -3.22 -21.12
C PHE A 365 5.35 -3.31 -22.33
N THR A 366 5.27 -2.35 -23.27
CA THR A 366 6.23 -2.24 -24.37
C THR A 366 7.64 -1.93 -23.86
N LEU A 367 7.76 -1.11 -22.81
CA LEU A 367 9.06 -0.81 -22.19
C LEU A 367 9.66 -2.03 -21.49
N LEU A 368 8.85 -2.78 -20.74
CA LEU A 368 9.28 -4.04 -20.12
C LEU A 368 9.79 -5.04 -21.16
N GLU A 369 9.05 -5.21 -22.25
CA GLU A 369 9.44 -6.08 -23.37
C GLU A 369 10.76 -5.62 -24.01
N THR A 370 10.87 -4.32 -24.30
CA THR A 370 12.04 -3.73 -24.97
C THR A 370 13.31 -3.77 -24.11
N CYS A 371 13.16 -3.80 -22.78
CA CYS A 371 14.28 -3.89 -21.84
C CYS A 371 14.63 -5.35 -21.48
N GLY A 372 14.01 -6.35 -22.10
CA GLY A 372 14.31 -7.75 -21.86
C GLY A 372 13.79 -8.26 -20.52
N CYS A 373 12.74 -7.65 -19.98
CA CYS A 373 12.21 -8.00 -18.66
C CYS A 373 11.26 -9.22 -18.66
N ALA A 374 11.21 -9.97 -19.76
CA ALA A 374 10.22 -11.03 -19.98
C ALA A 374 10.35 -12.23 -19.02
N ASP A 375 11.52 -12.45 -18.42
CA ASP A 375 11.84 -13.64 -17.61
C ASP A 375 11.89 -13.38 -16.09
N PHE A 376 11.73 -12.13 -15.64
CA PHE A 376 11.81 -11.79 -14.20
C PHE A 376 10.49 -11.98 -13.45
N GLU A 377 9.40 -12.28 -14.16
CA GLU A 377 8.07 -12.45 -13.59
C GLU A 377 7.71 -13.94 -13.41
N THR A 378 7.28 -14.30 -12.19
CA THR A 378 6.41 -15.46 -11.95
C THR A 378 4.94 -15.15 -12.30
N ALA A 379 4.70 -14.05 -13.03
CA ALA A 379 3.36 -13.57 -13.35
C ALA A 379 2.67 -14.51 -14.34
N SER A 380 1.36 -14.65 -14.17
CA SER A 380 0.50 -15.46 -15.04
C SER A 380 0.52 -15.04 -16.52
N ILE A 381 0.91 -13.80 -16.85
CA ILE A 381 0.89 -13.24 -18.20
C ILE A 381 2.23 -12.55 -18.53
N LYS A 382 2.83 -12.91 -19.67
CA LYS A 382 4.06 -12.27 -20.18
C LYS A 382 3.79 -10.86 -20.76
N PRO A 383 4.78 -9.95 -20.75
CA PRO A 383 4.64 -8.61 -21.33
C PRO A 383 4.17 -8.60 -22.79
N GLU A 384 4.68 -9.47 -23.66
CA GLU A 384 4.16 -9.65 -25.03
C GLU A 384 2.65 -9.91 -25.09
N THR A 385 2.14 -10.76 -24.20
CA THR A 385 0.72 -11.11 -24.16
C THR A 385 -0.11 -9.93 -23.69
N HIS A 386 0.38 -9.17 -22.69
CA HIS A 386 -0.25 -7.91 -22.29
C HIS A 386 -0.36 -6.92 -23.45
N ILE A 387 0.71 -6.73 -24.23
CA ILE A 387 0.73 -5.86 -25.42
C ILE A 387 -0.33 -6.30 -26.44
N ARG A 388 -0.42 -7.60 -26.74
CA ARG A 388 -1.39 -8.14 -27.69
C ARG A 388 -2.84 -7.95 -27.21
N LEU A 389 -3.10 -8.15 -25.92
CA LEU A 389 -4.42 -7.95 -25.32
C LEU A 389 -4.81 -6.47 -25.35
N LEU A 390 -3.95 -5.56 -24.87
CA LEU A 390 -4.22 -4.13 -24.82
C LEU A 390 -4.46 -3.53 -26.22
N LYS A 391 -3.69 -3.95 -27.24
CA LYS A 391 -3.92 -3.52 -28.63
C LYS A 391 -5.31 -3.91 -29.14
N LYS A 392 -5.85 -5.05 -28.72
CA LYS A 392 -7.20 -5.49 -29.10
C LYS A 392 -8.26 -4.78 -28.26
N PHE A 393 -8.11 -4.75 -26.94
CA PHE A 393 -9.08 -4.15 -26.01
C PHE A 393 -9.24 -2.64 -26.19
N LYS A 394 -8.17 -1.91 -26.53
CA LYS A 394 -8.27 -0.48 -26.88
C LYS A 394 -9.29 -0.21 -27.98
N VAL A 395 -9.48 -1.15 -28.91
CA VAL A 395 -10.42 -1.04 -30.03
C VAL A 395 -11.81 -1.58 -29.66
N VAL A 396 -11.89 -2.76 -29.02
CA VAL A 396 -13.17 -3.47 -28.83
C VAL A 396 -13.86 -3.16 -27.49
N ALA A 397 -13.14 -2.60 -26.51
CA ALA A 397 -13.64 -2.33 -25.16
C ALA A 397 -12.83 -1.22 -24.47
N SER A 398 -12.86 0.01 -25.01
CA SER A 398 -12.09 1.15 -24.48
C SER A 398 -12.42 1.55 -23.03
N GLY A 399 -13.59 1.15 -22.50
CA GLY A 399 -13.99 1.38 -21.11
C GLY A 399 -13.52 0.31 -20.10
N LEU A 400 -12.73 -0.67 -20.53
CA LEU A 400 -12.33 -1.80 -19.68
C LEU A 400 -11.26 -1.38 -18.67
N ASN A 401 -11.41 -1.76 -17.39
CA ASN A 401 -10.32 -1.61 -16.44
C ASN A 401 -9.35 -2.79 -16.57
N TYR A 402 -8.27 -2.61 -17.33
CA TYR A 402 -7.34 -3.69 -17.65
C TYR A 402 -6.59 -4.22 -16.43
N LYS A 403 -6.27 -3.35 -15.46
CA LYS A 403 -5.62 -3.78 -14.22
C LYS A 403 -6.48 -4.75 -13.42
N LYS A 404 -7.79 -4.49 -13.32
CA LYS A 404 -8.73 -5.39 -12.65
C LYS A 404 -8.87 -6.74 -13.38
N LEU A 405 -8.71 -6.74 -14.70
CA LEU A 405 -8.79 -7.94 -15.52
C LEU A 405 -7.60 -8.89 -15.28
N THR A 406 -6.40 -8.33 -15.08
CA THR A 406 -5.16 -9.11 -14.96
C THR A 406 -4.67 -9.22 -13.52
N ASP A 407 -5.51 -8.88 -12.54
CA ASP A 407 -5.21 -9.07 -11.12
C ASP A 407 -5.43 -10.53 -10.75
N GLU A 408 -4.40 -11.19 -10.20
CA GLU A 408 -4.44 -12.62 -9.83
C GLU A 408 -5.51 -12.94 -8.77
N SER A 409 -5.89 -11.94 -7.97
CA SER A 409 -6.94 -12.05 -6.96
C SER A 409 -8.32 -11.59 -7.47
N GLY A 410 -8.35 -11.00 -8.67
CA GLY A 410 -9.50 -10.29 -9.23
C GLY A 410 -10.55 -11.21 -9.85
N ASP A 411 -11.78 -10.69 -9.96
CA ASP A 411 -12.83 -11.30 -10.78
C ASP A 411 -12.74 -10.77 -12.22
N ALA A 412 -12.11 -11.55 -13.10
CA ALA A 412 -11.94 -11.22 -14.52
C ALA A 412 -13.29 -11.06 -15.23
N LEU A 413 -14.30 -11.87 -14.88
CA LEU A 413 -15.64 -11.79 -15.47
C LEU A 413 -16.36 -10.50 -15.04
N GLY A 414 -16.29 -10.15 -13.75
CA GLY A 414 -16.83 -8.88 -13.24
C GLY A 414 -16.15 -7.64 -13.84
N ALA A 415 -14.87 -7.73 -14.21
CA ALA A 415 -14.19 -6.65 -14.93
C ALA A 415 -14.66 -6.50 -16.38
N LEU A 416 -15.01 -7.60 -17.05
CA LEU A 416 -15.47 -7.63 -18.45
C LEU A 416 -16.96 -7.30 -18.59
N GLU A 417 -17.82 -7.80 -17.68
CA GLU A 417 -19.28 -7.61 -17.72
C GLU A 417 -19.77 -6.22 -18.15
N PRO A 418 -19.29 -5.09 -17.58
CA PRO A 418 -19.80 -3.77 -17.92
C PRO A 418 -19.56 -3.40 -19.39
N VAL A 419 -18.47 -3.88 -19.99
CA VAL A 419 -18.08 -3.53 -21.37
C VAL A 419 -18.58 -4.53 -22.42
N LEU A 420 -19.12 -5.69 -22.02
CA LEU A 420 -19.64 -6.69 -22.96
C LEU A 420 -20.89 -6.18 -23.68
N THR A 421 -20.88 -6.31 -25.01
CA THR A 421 -21.95 -5.97 -25.94
C THR A 421 -22.05 -7.02 -27.05
N SER A 422 -23.17 -7.04 -27.76
CA SER A 422 -23.40 -7.91 -28.92
C SER A 422 -22.36 -7.74 -30.04
N GLN A 423 -21.72 -6.56 -30.15
CA GLN A 423 -20.71 -6.27 -31.15
C GLN A 423 -19.32 -6.81 -30.80
N ASN A 424 -18.95 -6.80 -29.52
CA ASN A 424 -17.58 -7.13 -29.09
C ASN A 424 -17.42 -8.54 -28.51
N ILE A 425 -18.51 -9.19 -28.08
CA ILE A 425 -18.47 -10.50 -27.40
C ILE A 425 -17.68 -11.57 -28.18
N LEU A 426 -17.87 -11.66 -29.50
CA LEU A 426 -17.15 -12.62 -30.35
C LEU A 426 -15.64 -12.32 -30.43
N SER A 427 -15.26 -11.05 -30.37
CA SER A 427 -13.86 -10.63 -30.41
C SER A 427 -13.19 -10.88 -29.06
N ILE A 428 -13.89 -10.61 -27.96
CA ILE A 428 -13.38 -10.80 -26.60
C ILE A 428 -13.32 -12.30 -26.24
N SER A 429 -14.29 -13.11 -26.68
CA SER A 429 -14.27 -14.56 -26.42
C SER A 429 -13.06 -15.27 -27.02
N LYS A 430 -12.54 -14.79 -28.16
CA LYS A 430 -11.27 -15.27 -28.73
C LYS A 430 -10.03 -14.89 -27.92
N LEU A 431 -10.14 -13.89 -27.05
CA LEU A 431 -9.06 -13.45 -26.16
C LEU A 431 -9.13 -14.13 -24.79
N ALA A 432 -10.28 -14.70 -24.42
CA ALA A 432 -10.52 -15.33 -23.12
C ALA A 432 -9.44 -16.36 -22.72
N PRO A 433 -8.97 -17.27 -23.61
CA PRO A 433 -7.94 -18.26 -23.25
C PRO A 433 -6.57 -17.66 -22.87
N ARG A 434 -6.38 -16.34 -22.97
CA ARG A 434 -5.15 -15.62 -22.60
C ARG A 434 -5.31 -14.76 -21.35
N ILE A 435 -6.45 -14.86 -20.67
CA ILE A 435 -6.79 -14.08 -19.48
C ILE A 435 -6.83 -15.04 -18.28
N PRO A 436 -6.09 -14.76 -17.20
CA PRO A 436 -6.08 -15.61 -16.00
C PRO A 436 -7.35 -15.45 -15.17
N GLU A 437 -7.71 -16.50 -14.45
CA GLU A 437 -8.84 -16.59 -13.50
C GLU A 437 -8.33 -17.06 -12.12
N LYS A 438 -9.18 -16.98 -11.08
CA LYS A 438 -8.84 -17.10 -9.64
C LYS A 438 -8.13 -18.39 -9.18
N ASP A 439 -7.99 -19.39 -10.03
CA ASP A 439 -7.34 -20.68 -9.74
C ASP A 439 -6.12 -20.97 -10.63
N GLY A 440 -5.55 -19.95 -11.27
CA GLY A 440 -4.48 -20.10 -12.27
C GLY A 440 -4.97 -20.73 -13.59
N ARG A 441 -6.29 -20.96 -13.72
CA ARG A 441 -6.95 -21.36 -14.96
C ARG A 441 -7.08 -20.16 -15.89
N MET A 442 -7.17 -20.43 -17.19
CA MET A 442 -7.50 -19.40 -18.17
C MET A 442 -9.00 -19.27 -18.31
N LEU A 443 -9.46 -18.04 -18.58
CA LEU A 443 -10.86 -17.72 -18.74
C LEU A 443 -11.47 -18.49 -19.92
N SER A 444 -12.59 -19.18 -19.67
CA SER A 444 -13.27 -19.92 -20.72
C SER A 444 -14.14 -18.99 -21.58
N PRO A 445 -14.16 -19.17 -22.93
CA PRO A 445 -15.09 -18.44 -23.79
C PRO A 445 -16.55 -18.66 -23.39
N SER A 446 -16.88 -19.85 -22.90
CA SER A 446 -18.23 -20.25 -22.51
C SER A 446 -18.73 -19.43 -21.31
N SER A 447 -17.93 -19.31 -20.26
CA SER A 447 -18.26 -18.53 -19.05
C SER A 447 -18.43 -17.03 -19.36
N LEU A 448 -17.67 -16.51 -20.34
CA LEU A 448 -17.86 -15.15 -20.84
C LEU A 448 -19.23 -14.96 -21.50
N TYR A 449 -19.65 -15.92 -22.33
CA TYR A 449 -20.99 -15.90 -22.92
C TYR A 449 -22.07 -16.03 -21.84
N THR A 450 -21.87 -16.84 -20.80
CA THR A 450 -22.81 -16.95 -19.66
C THR A 450 -23.11 -15.59 -19.03
N VAL A 451 -22.07 -14.85 -18.64
CA VAL A 451 -22.22 -13.52 -18.01
C VAL A 451 -22.86 -12.51 -18.95
N TRP A 452 -22.44 -12.48 -20.22
CA TRP A 452 -23.04 -11.59 -21.20
C TRP A 452 -24.51 -11.93 -21.49
N LEU A 453 -24.88 -13.21 -21.54
CA LEU A 453 -26.26 -13.63 -21.79
C LEU A 453 -27.18 -13.28 -20.61
N GLN A 454 -26.71 -13.39 -19.36
CA GLN A 454 -27.47 -12.92 -18.20
C GLN A 454 -27.75 -11.42 -18.30
N LYS A 455 -26.71 -10.62 -18.61
CA LYS A 455 -26.84 -9.17 -18.83
C LYS A 455 -27.79 -8.86 -19.99
N LEU A 456 -27.65 -9.55 -21.12
CA LEU A 456 -28.48 -9.37 -22.31
C LEU A 456 -29.96 -9.65 -21.99
N PHE A 457 -30.26 -10.69 -21.22
CA PHE A 457 -31.61 -11.04 -20.85
C PHE A 457 -32.23 -9.98 -19.92
N TRP A 458 -31.56 -9.63 -18.82
CA TRP A 458 -32.11 -8.75 -17.79
C TRP A 458 -32.08 -7.26 -18.14
N THR A 459 -30.98 -6.80 -18.74
CA THR A 459 -30.75 -5.36 -18.99
C THR A 459 -30.91 -4.98 -20.46
N GLY A 460 -30.86 -5.95 -21.37
CA GLY A 460 -30.85 -5.72 -22.81
C GLY A 460 -29.45 -5.45 -23.37
N ASP A 461 -29.42 -5.06 -24.64
CA ASP A 461 -28.22 -4.68 -25.37
C ASP A 461 -28.58 -3.59 -26.39
N PRO A 462 -27.74 -2.56 -26.59
CA PRO A 462 -28.05 -1.43 -27.47
C PRO A 462 -28.50 -1.81 -28.89
N GLN A 463 -28.11 -2.99 -29.40
CA GLN A 463 -28.47 -3.44 -30.75
C GLN A 463 -29.55 -4.52 -30.75
N LEU A 464 -29.42 -5.54 -29.92
CA LEU A 464 -30.30 -6.70 -29.95
C LEU A 464 -31.61 -6.45 -29.19
N ILE A 465 -31.54 -5.81 -28.02
CA ILE A 465 -32.66 -5.59 -27.10
C ILE A 465 -32.53 -4.19 -26.52
N LYS A 466 -33.04 -3.19 -27.24
CA LYS A 466 -32.78 -1.76 -26.96
C LYS A 466 -33.25 -1.27 -25.59
N GLN A 467 -34.23 -1.93 -25.00
CA GLN A 467 -34.81 -1.61 -23.70
C GLN A 467 -34.96 -2.87 -22.89
N ALA A 468 -34.72 -2.78 -21.58
CA ALA A 468 -34.90 -3.90 -20.66
C ALA A 468 -36.34 -4.42 -20.73
N PRO A 469 -36.56 -5.72 -20.95
CA PRO A 469 -37.90 -6.29 -21.05
C PRO A 469 -38.74 -5.98 -19.80
N GLN A 470 -40.03 -5.68 -19.97
CA GLN A 470 -40.96 -5.38 -18.87
C GLN A 470 -42.21 -6.27 -18.88
N SER A 471 -42.54 -6.88 -20.03
CA SER A 471 -43.73 -7.71 -20.18
C SER A 471 -43.37 -9.16 -20.50
N SER A 472 -44.25 -10.13 -20.16
CA SER A 472 -44.05 -11.54 -20.48
C SER A 472 -43.66 -11.83 -21.94
N PRO A 473 -44.29 -11.23 -22.99
CA PRO A 473 -43.86 -11.48 -24.37
C PRO A 473 -42.47 -10.90 -24.68
N GLU A 474 -42.09 -9.78 -24.06
CA GLU A 474 -40.74 -9.21 -24.22
C GLU A 474 -39.68 -10.08 -23.56
N TRP A 475 -39.95 -10.66 -22.38
CA TRP A 475 -39.06 -11.61 -21.72
C TRP A 475 -38.86 -12.87 -22.55
N LEU A 476 -39.92 -13.43 -23.13
CA LEU A 476 -39.82 -14.58 -24.04
C LEU A 476 -39.04 -14.23 -25.31
N HIS A 477 -39.21 -13.02 -25.86
CA HIS A 477 -38.43 -12.55 -26.99
C HIS A 477 -36.94 -12.40 -26.63
N ALA A 478 -36.62 -11.82 -25.47
CA ALA A 478 -35.25 -11.70 -24.98
C ALA A 478 -34.59 -13.08 -24.82
N TYR A 479 -35.33 -14.06 -24.31
CA TYR A 479 -34.88 -15.43 -24.22
C TYR A 479 -34.62 -16.06 -25.59
N ASP A 480 -35.50 -15.83 -26.57
CA ASP A 480 -35.31 -16.31 -27.95
C ASP A 480 -34.08 -15.71 -28.62
N VAL A 481 -33.67 -14.50 -28.24
CA VAL A 481 -32.39 -13.92 -28.66
C VAL A 481 -31.23 -14.65 -27.99
N CYS A 482 -31.30 -14.91 -26.68
CA CYS A 482 -30.26 -15.63 -25.93
C CYS A 482 -30.04 -17.05 -26.45
N LEU A 483 -31.12 -17.78 -26.76
CA LEU A 483 -31.08 -19.16 -27.29
C LEU A 483 -30.19 -19.32 -28.52
N LYS A 484 -30.04 -18.27 -29.35
CA LYS A 484 -29.20 -18.30 -30.56
C LYS A 484 -27.71 -18.48 -30.26
N TYR A 485 -27.28 -18.23 -29.02
CA TYR A 485 -25.89 -18.32 -28.58
C TYR A 485 -25.62 -19.53 -27.69
N PHE A 486 -26.63 -20.38 -27.40
CA PHE A 486 -26.45 -21.57 -26.56
C PHE A 486 -25.49 -22.59 -27.17
N ASP A 487 -25.26 -22.53 -28.49
CA ASP A 487 -24.27 -23.35 -29.19
C ASP A 487 -22.81 -22.96 -28.87
N ARG A 488 -22.60 -21.81 -28.21
CA ARG A 488 -21.30 -21.34 -27.70
C ARG A 488 -21.01 -21.75 -26.26
N LEU A 489 -21.98 -22.37 -25.58
CA LEU A 489 -21.87 -22.74 -24.16
C LEU A 489 -21.46 -24.22 -23.99
N CYS A 490 -20.67 -24.47 -22.96
CA CYS A 490 -20.48 -25.81 -22.41
C CYS A 490 -21.71 -26.23 -21.58
N PRO A 491 -21.91 -27.54 -21.32
CA PRO A 491 -23.09 -28.02 -20.60
C PRO A 491 -23.30 -27.37 -19.23
N ASP A 492 -22.22 -27.17 -18.45
CA ASP A 492 -22.26 -26.54 -17.13
C ASP A 492 -22.71 -25.07 -17.18
N ASP A 493 -22.15 -24.32 -18.12
CA ASP A 493 -22.48 -22.91 -18.34
C ASP A 493 -23.91 -22.75 -18.86
N LEU A 494 -24.38 -23.69 -19.69
CA LEU A 494 -25.76 -23.72 -20.19
C LEU A 494 -26.76 -23.94 -19.04
N ILE A 495 -26.46 -24.87 -18.13
CA ILE A 495 -27.24 -25.04 -16.90
C ILE A 495 -27.25 -23.72 -16.11
N SER A 496 -26.07 -23.14 -15.90
CA SER A 496 -25.89 -21.93 -15.09
C SER A 496 -26.69 -20.73 -15.62
N ILE A 497 -26.71 -20.50 -16.95
CA ILE A 497 -27.51 -19.42 -17.54
C ILE A 497 -29.02 -19.68 -17.42
N VAL A 498 -29.47 -20.91 -17.67
CA VAL A 498 -30.90 -21.23 -17.59
C VAL A 498 -31.37 -21.07 -16.15
N ASP A 499 -30.63 -21.62 -15.18
CA ASP A 499 -30.96 -21.50 -13.76
C ASP A 499 -30.95 -20.04 -13.29
N ALA A 500 -30.00 -19.22 -13.75
CA ALA A 500 -29.98 -17.78 -13.42
C ALA A 500 -31.20 -17.02 -13.98
N ILE A 501 -31.75 -17.46 -15.11
CA ILE A 501 -32.92 -16.85 -15.76
C ILE A 501 -34.24 -17.38 -15.17
N THR A 502 -34.29 -18.61 -14.65
CA THR A 502 -35.54 -19.25 -14.21
C THR A 502 -35.68 -19.41 -12.69
N PHE A 503 -34.60 -19.55 -11.94
CA PHE A 503 -34.61 -19.83 -10.49
C PHE A 503 -33.86 -18.79 -9.65
N SER A 504 -33.56 -17.62 -10.22
CA SER A 504 -33.03 -16.49 -9.44
C SER A 504 -34.14 -15.73 -8.69
N PRO A 505 -33.80 -15.01 -7.61
CA PRO A 505 -34.74 -14.10 -6.93
C PRO A 505 -35.43 -13.13 -7.88
N GLU A 506 -34.67 -12.61 -8.86
CA GLU A 506 -35.18 -11.71 -9.89
C GLU A 506 -36.19 -12.42 -10.81
N ALA A 507 -35.89 -13.65 -11.23
CA ALA A 507 -36.80 -14.48 -12.01
C ALA A 507 -38.13 -14.75 -11.32
N VAL A 508 -38.10 -15.18 -10.05
CA VAL A 508 -39.32 -15.45 -9.28
C VAL A 508 -40.17 -14.18 -9.08
N SER A 509 -39.53 -13.01 -8.97
CA SER A 509 -40.24 -11.74 -8.78
C SER A 509 -40.83 -11.13 -10.06
N LYS A 510 -40.15 -11.29 -11.21
CA LYS A 510 -40.51 -10.61 -12.47
C LYS A 510 -41.19 -11.50 -13.50
N LEU A 511 -40.94 -12.80 -13.48
CA LEU A 511 -41.42 -13.74 -14.50
C LEU A 511 -42.58 -14.59 -13.95
N SER A 512 -43.56 -14.86 -14.80
CA SER A 512 -44.61 -15.82 -14.48
C SER A 512 -44.07 -17.25 -14.51
N VAL A 513 -44.78 -18.19 -13.87
CA VAL A 513 -44.41 -19.62 -13.89
C VAL A 513 -44.47 -20.14 -15.33
N GLU A 514 -45.50 -19.75 -16.09
CA GLU A 514 -45.72 -20.18 -17.47
C GLU A 514 -44.59 -19.71 -18.41
N ALA A 515 -44.10 -18.48 -18.21
CA ALA A 515 -42.98 -17.97 -18.99
C ALA A 515 -41.69 -18.78 -18.72
N ARG A 516 -41.43 -19.10 -17.45
CA ARG A 516 -40.25 -19.90 -17.06
C ARG A 516 -40.33 -21.35 -17.52
N GLU A 517 -41.53 -21.95 -17.49
CA GLU A 517 -41.78 -23.27 -18.07
C GLU A 517 -41.47 -23.28 -19.57
N GLU A 518 -41.98 -22.30 -20.32
CA GLU A 518 -41.75 -22.20 -21.76
C GLU A 518 -40.26 -22.00 -22.10
N MET A 519 -39.56 -21.13 -21.36
CA MET A 519 -38.11 -20.94 -21.51
C MET A 519 -37.34 -22.25 -21.27
N THR A 520 -37.69 -22.98 -20.21
CA THR A 520 -37.06 -24.26 -19.88
C THR A 520 -37.36 -25.33 -20.93
N ARG A 521 -38.60 -25.40 -21.42
CA ARG A 521 -39.03 -26.32 -22.48
C ARG A 521 -38.29 -26.05 -23.80
N LYS A 522 -38.05 -24.77 -24.14
CA LYS A 522 -37.19 -24.37 -25.28
C LYS A 522 -35.71 -24.75 -25.07
N ALA A 523 -35.16 -24.60 -23.86
CA ALA A 523 -33.79 -25.06 -23.57
C ALA A 523 -33.64 -26.57 -23.73
N ILE A 524 -34.57 -27.37 -23.18
CA ILE A 524 -34.61 -28.83 -23.33
C ILE A 524 -34.59 -29.22 -24.81
N LYS A 525 -35.44 -28.58 -25.63
CA LYS A 525 -35.48 -28.83 -27.08
C LYS A 525 -34.13 -28.53 -27.76
N THR A 526 -33.47 -27.44 -27.38
CA THR A 526 -32.15 -27.06 -27.90
C THR A 526 -31.06 -28.05 -27.48
N VAL A 527 -31.05 -28.48 -26.22
CA VAL A 527 -30.07 -29.47 -25.72
C VAL A 527 -30.28 -30.84 -26.37
N ARG A 528 -31.53 -31.30 -26.54
CA ARG A 528 -31.84 -32.52 -27.30
C ARG A 528 -31.29 -32.44 -28.73
N HIS A 529 -31.44 -31.29 -29.39
CA HIS A 529 -30.87 -31.08 -30.71
C HIS A 529 -29.33 -31.18 -30.73
N PHE A 530 -28.64 -30.66 -29.71
CA PHE A 530 -27.18 -30.80 -29.59
C PHE A 530 -26.73 -32.25 -29.39
N ILE A 531 -27.52 -33.06 -28.67
CA ILE A 531 -27.26 -34.50 -28.49
C ILE A 531 -27.47 -35.26 -29.79
N GLU A 532 -28.53 -34.97 -30.54
CA GLU A 532 -28.85 -35.63 -31.81
C GLU A 532 -27.89 -35.25 -32.95
N LYS A 533 -27.44 -34.00 -32.98
CA LYS A 533 -26.52 -33.47 -34.00
C LYS A 533 -25.29 -32.85 -33.34
N PRO A 534 -24.38 -33.67 -32.79
CA PRO A 534 -23.12 -33.17 -32.30
C PRO A 534 -22.36 -32.56 -33.48
N ARG A 535 -22.17 -31.24 -33.48
CA ARG A 535 -21.34 -30.59 -34.51
C ARG A 535 -19.92 -31.17 -34.44
N LYS A 536 -19.28 -31.32 -35.60
CA LYS A 536 -17.80 -31.36 -35.67
C LYS A 536 -17.28 -30.04 -35.09
N ARG A 537 -16.92 -30.01 -33.81
CA ARG A 537 -16.16 -28.90 -33.23
C ARG A 537 -14.84 -28.81 -34.02
N ASN A 538 -14.51 -27.62 -34.52
CA ASN A 538 -13.23 -27.38 -35.18
C ASN A 538 -12.12 -27.69 -34.15
N SER A 539 -11.33 -28.70 -34.47
CA SER A 539 -10.33 -29.33 -33.59
C SER A 539 -9.01 -28.55 -33.51
N GLU A 540 -9.07 -27.22 -33.36
CA GLU A 540 -7.85 -26.39 -33.27
C GLU A 540 -7.71 -25.58 -31.98
N ASP A 541 -8.69 -25.59 -31.06
CA ASP A 541 -8.68 -24.71 -29.87
C ASP A 541 -8.65 -25.42 -28.50
N ASP A 542 -8.34 -26.72 -28.41
CA ASP A 542 -8.38 -27.45 -27.12
C ASP A 542 -7.05 -28.17 -26.81
N PRO A 543 -6.17 -27.60 -25.96
CA PRO A 543 -5.14 -28.37 -25.28
C PRO A 543 -5.79 -29.19 -24.16
N GLN A 544 -6.08 -30.44 -24.51
CA GLN A 544 -6.18 -31.65 -23.67
C GLN A 544 -6.74 -31.58 -22.24
N GLU A 545 -7.84 -32.34 -22.09
CA GLU A 545 -7.91 -33.57 -21.27
C GLU A 545 -7.32 -33.50 -19.86
N GLY A 546 -8.23 -33.35 -18.88
CA GLY A 546 -7.95 -33.55 -17.47
C GLY A 546 -9.14 -33.20 -16.59
N ARG A 547 -10.33 -33.77 -16.84
CA ARG A 547 -11.46 -33.68 -15.89
C ARG A 547 -12.19 -35.00 -15.78
N GLU A 548 -12.00 -35.67 -14.63
CA GLU A 548 -12.72 -36.89 -14.21
C GLU A 548 -14.18 -36.64 -13.78
N SER A 549 -14.77 -35.47 -14.11
CA SER A 549 -16.16 -35.13 -13.76
C SER A 549 -16.76 -34.07 -14.70
N GLN A 550 -16.64 -34.25 -16.02
CA GLN A 550 -17.18 -33.29 -16.99
C GLN A 550 -18.69 -33.52 -17.19
N VAL A 551 -19.52 -32.55 -16.82
CA VAL A 551 -20.97 -32.61 -17.06
C VAL A 551 -21.23 -32.68 -18.55
N THR A 552 -21.99 -33.69 -18.97
CA THR A 552 -22.32 -33.91 -20.38
C THR A 552 -23.62 -33.20 -20.76
N TYR A 553 -23.91 -33.07 -22.06
CA TYR A 553 -25.22 -32.60 -22.50
C TYR A 553 -26.37 -33.51 -22.04
N ALA A 554 -26.12 -34.80 -21.78
CA ALA A 554 -27.12 -35.70 -21.18
C ALA A 554 -27.40 -35.33 -19.71
N ASN A 555 -26.36 -35.00 -18.94
CA ASN A 555 -26.52 -34.50 -17.57
C ASN A 555 -27.27 -33.17 -17.55
N ALA A 556 -26.93 -32.25 -18.47
CA ALA A 556 -27.64 -30.98 -18.61
C ALA A 556 -29.11 -31.18 -19.01
N LEU A 557 -29.40 -32.13 -19.91
CA LEU A 557 -30.78 -32.49 -20.26
C LEU A 557 -31.55 -32.99 -19.03
N ALA A 558 -31.00 -33.93 -18.27
CA ALA A 558 -31.63 -34.47 -17.07
C ALA A 558 -31.88 -33.39 -15.99
N HIS A 559 -30.92 -32.46 -15.82
CA HIS A 559 -31.05 -31.31 -14.93
C HIS A 559 -32.20 -30.40 -15.37
N LEU A 560 -32.28 -30.05 -16.66
CA LEU A 560 -33.34 -29.20 -17.19
C LEU A 560 -34.71 -29.88 -17.14
N GLU A 561 -34.80 -31.19 -17.38
CA GLU A 561 -36.04 -31.96 -17.27
C GLU A 561 -36.53 -32.00 -15.81
N THR A 562 -35.63 -32.19 -14.85
CA THR A 562 -35.96 -32.09 -13.41
C THR A 562 -36.43 -30.68 -13.05
N SER A 563 -35.78 -29.66 -13.60
CA SER A 563 -36.12 -28.26 -13.37
C SER A 563 -37.49 -27.89 -13.96
N LEU A 564 -37.81 -28.38 -15.16
CA LEU A 564 -39.13 -28.22 -15.77
C LEU A 564 -40.19 -28.90 -14.91
N ALA A 565 -39.95 -30.14 -14.48
CA ALA A 565 -40.88 -30.87 -13.65
C ALA A 565 -41.14 -30.12 -12.32
N HIS A 566 -40.10 -29.54 -11.69
CA HIS A 566 -40.29 -28.68 -10.52
C HIS A 566 -41.17 -27.47 -10.81
N LEU A 567 -40.96 -26.74 -11.93
CA LEU A 567 -41.81 -25.60 -12.28
C LEU A 567 -43.29 -26.01 -12.40
N GLU A 568 -43.57 -27.19 -12.96
CA GLU A 568 -44.92 -27.72 -13.08
C GLU A 568 -45.57 -27.96 -11.70
N THR A 569 -44.78 -28.27 -10.65
CA THR A 569 -45.28 -28.40 -9.27
C THR A 569 -45.69 -27.09 -8.62
N LEU A 570 -45.27 -25.94 -9.15
CA LEU A 570 -45.69 -24.63 -8.62
C LEU A 570 -47.19 -24.38 -8.82
N ASN A 571 -47.80 -25.10 -9.76
CA ASN A 571 -49.25 -25.12 -9.98
C ASN A 571 -49.99 -26.13 -9.09
N HIS A 572 -49.26 -26.89 -8.25
CA HIS A 572 -49.87 -27.83 -7.31
C HIS A 572 -50.72 -27.07 -6.27
N SER A 573 -51.88 -27.63 -5.92
CA SER A 573 -52.87 -26.99 -5.03
C SER A 573 -52.30 -26.55 -3.69
N PHE A 574 -51.41 -27.36 -3.10
CA PHE A 574 -50.70 -27.02 -1.87
C PHE A 574 -49.80 -25.79 -2.03
N ILE A 575 -48.96 -25.71 -3.07
CA ILE A 575 -48.05 -24.58 -3.28
C ILE A 575 -48.84 -23.30 -3.56
N LEU A 576 -49.92 -23.40 -4.35
CA LEU A 576 -50.84 -22.28 -4.58
C LEU A 576 -51.52 -21.82 -3.28
N SER A 577 -51.84 -22.73 -2.36
CA SER A 577 -52.39 -22.37 -1.05
C SER A 577 -51.41 -21.58 -0.19
N LEU A 578 -50.11 -21.90 -0.26
CA LEU A 578 -49.05 -21.14 0.41
C LEU A 578 -48.87 -19.76 -0.23
N LYS A 579 -48.83 -19.71 -1.58
CA LYS A 579 -48.65 -18.47 -2.36
C LYS A 579 -49.78 -17.47 -2.16
N ASN A 580 -51.02 -17.94 -2.10
CA ASN A 580 -52.22 -17.09 -2.00
C ASN A 580 -52.68 -16.89 -0.54
N SER A 581 -51.91 -17.37 0.44
CA SER A 581 -52.21 -17.18 1.85
C SER A 581 -52.12 -15.71 2.26
N GLU A 582 -52.92 -15.28 3.23
CA GLU A 582 -52.80 -13.94 3.84
C GLU A 582 -51.59 -13.82 4.77
N GLN A 583 -51.00 -14.95 5.18
CA GLN A 583 -49.84 -14.98 6.07
C GLN A 583 -48.53 -14.83 5.28
N GLU A 584 -47.80 -13.73 5.52
CA GLU A 584 -46.50 -13.46 4.88
C GLU A 584 -45.49 -14.62 5.04
N LEU A 585 -45.53 -15.31 6.18
CA LEU A 585 -44.66 -16.46 6.45
C LEU A 585 -44.96 -17.65 5.52
N LEU A 586 -46.23 -17.91 5.21
CA LEU A 586 -46.61 -18.98 4.28
C LEU A 586 -46.28 -18.61 2.83
N GLN A 587 -46.48 -17.34 2.45
CA GLN A 587 -46.04 -16.82 1.15
C GLN A 587 -44.51 -16.97 0.99
N LYS A 588 -43.75 -16.72 2.05
CA LYS A 588 -42.29 -16.91 2.07
C LYS A 588 -41.90 -18.37 1.81
N TYR A 589 -42.63 -19.36 2.32
CA TYR A 589 -42.35 -20.76 2.01
C TYR A 589 -42.64 -21.11 0.54
N SER A 590 -43.69 -20.55 -0.05
CA SER A 590 -43.92 -20.70 -1.49
C SER A 590 -42.77 -20.11 -2.30
N TYR A 591 -42.28 -18.92 -1.92
CA TYR A 591 -41.13 -18.28 -2.56
C TYR A 591 -39.84 -19.10 -2.42
N LEU A 592 -39.54 -19.62 -1.22
CA LEU A 592 -38.37 -20.47 -0.99
C LEU A 592 -38.46 -21.80 -1.75
N TYR A 593 -39.67 -22.36 -1.85
CA TYR A 593 -39.89 -23.59 -2.60
C TYR A 593 -39.61 -23.38 -4.09
N ASP A 594 -40.09 -22.28 -4.67
CA ASP A 594 -39.81 -21.89 -6.06
C ASP A 594 -38.30 -21.75 -6.33
N LEU A 595 -37.55 -21.10 -5.44
CA LEU A 595 -36.08 -21.01 -5.54
C LEU A 595 -35.34 -22.33 -5.29
N SER A 596 -35.98 -23.28 -4.62
CA SER A 596 -35.34 -24.54 -4.23
C SER A 596 -35.06 -25.45 -5.41
N ARG A 597 -35.87 -25.37 -6.48
CA ARG A 597 -35.81 -26.26 -7.65
C ARG A 597 -35.90 -27.75 -7.28
N SER A 598 -36.54 -28.07 -6.16
CA SER A 598 -36.54 -29.40 -5.53
C SER A 598 -35.14 -29.94 -5.19
N GLU A 599 -34.12 -29.10 -5.03
CA GLU A 599 -32.79 -29.54 -4.62
C GLU A 599 -32.81 -30.02 -3.16
N LYS A 600 -32.30 -31.24 -2.92
CA LYS A 600 -32.31 -31.91 -1.61
C LYS A 600 -31.83 -30.99 -0.46
N GLY A 601 -30.71 -30.29 -0.65
CA GLY A 601 -30.14 -29.40 0.37
C GLY A 601 -31.06 -28.22 0.71
N LYS A 602 -31.52 -27.49 -0.31
CA LYS A 602 -32.40 -26.32 -0.14
C LYS A 602 -33.77 -26.71 0.43
N LEU A 603 -34.34 -27.83 -0.03
CA LEU A 603 -35.59 -28.37 0.51
C LEU A 603 -35.45 -28.78 1.97
N HIS A 604 -34.37 -29.47 2.33
CA HIS A 604 -34.10 -29.84 3.72
C HIS A 604 -33.98 -28.59 4.60
N GLU A 605 -33.22 -27.58 4.16
CA GLU A 605 -33.09 -26.31 4.88
C GLU A 605 -34.43 -25.60 5.07
N GLN A 606 -35.26 -25.56 4.03
CA GLN A 606 -36.60 -25.00 4.09
C GLN A 606 -37.50 -25.79 5.05
N ALA A 607 -37.52 -27.12 4.96
CA ALA A 607 -38.32 -27.98 5.83
C ALA A 607 -37.92 -27.82 7.30
N VAL A 608 -36.60 -27.72 7.58
CA VAL A 608 -36.09 -27.44 8.92
C VAL A 608 -36.51 -26.04 9.39
N ALA A 609 -36.47 -25.04 8.52
CA ALA A 609 -36.96 -23.69 8.85
C ALA A 609 -38.45 -23.71 9.21
N MET A 610 -39.28 -24.41 8.41
CA MET A 610 -40.71 -24.60 8.72
C MET A 610 -40.92 -25.29 10.07
N CYS A 611 -40.12 -26.30 10.39
CA CYS A 611 -40.16 -26.98 11.68
C CYS A 611 -39.81 -26.03 12.84
N LEU A 612 -38.72 -25.26 12.72
CA LEU A 612 -38.29 -24.27 13.71
C LEU A 612 -39.28 -23.10 13.87
N ASP A 613 -40.04 -22.78 12.83
CA ASP A 613 -41.16 -21.83 12.88
C ASP A 613 -42.45 -22.44 13.45
N GLY A 614 -42.40 -23.68 13.96
CA GLY A 614 -43.52 -24.36 14.62
C GLY A 614 -44.64 -24.76 13.68
N GLN A 615 -44.37 -24.92 12.38
CA GLN A 615 -45.40 -25.31 11.41
C GLN A 615 -45.84 -26.77 11.60
N PRO A 616 -47.10 -27.11 11.28
CA PRO A 616 -47.60 -28.48 11.40
C PRO A 616 -46.78 -29.47 10.60
N LEU A 617 -46.47 -30.65 11.16
CA LEU A 617 -45.67 -31.67 10.47
C LEU A 617 -46.32 -32.15 9.18
N ARG A 618 -47.66 -32.19 9.14
CA ARG A 618 -48.41 -32.48 7.91
C ARG A 618 -48.11 -31.50 6.77
N MET A 619 -47.91 -30.21 7.08
CA MET A 619 -47.55 -29.20 6.08
C MET A 619 -46.13 -29.44 5.54
N ILE A 620 -45.19 -29.81 6.41
CA ILE A 620 -43.83 -30.17 6.03
C ILE A 620 -43.86 -31.43 5.15
N GLN A 621 -44.64 -32.44 5.53
CA GLN A 621 -44.83 -33.65 4.74
C GLN A 621 -45.42 -33.33 3.36
N GLN A 622 -46.45 -32.49 3.27
CA GLN A 622 -47.03 -32.05 1.99
C GLN A 622 -46.02 -31.34 1.10
N LEU A 623 -45.13 -30.51 1.66
CA LEU A 623 -44.05 -29.90 0.88
C LEU A 623 -43.11 -30.95 0.29
N LEU A 624 -42.73 -31.95 1.09
CA LEU A 624 -41.84 -33.04 0.67
C LEU A 624 -42.50 -33.97 -0.36
N GLU A 625 -43.81 -34.20 -0.25
CA GLU A 625 -44.61 -35.01 -1.20
C GLU A 625 -44.79 -34.32 -2.56
N VAL A 626 -44.86 -32.98 -2.59
CA VAL A 626 -44.99 -32.21 -3.84
C VAL A 626 -43.67 -32.12 -4.60
N ALA A 627 -42.55 -32.14 -3.89
CA ALA A 627 -41.24 -32.00 -4.47
C ALA A 627 -40.84 -33.22 -5.33
N ILE A 628 -39.98 -32.98 -6.32
CA ILE A 628 -39.60 -33.98 -7.34
C ILE A 628 -38.16 -34.44 -7.14
N GLY A 629 -37.94 -35.74 -7.31
CA GLY A 629 -36.65 -36.41 -7.23
C GLY A 629 -36.60 -37.43 -6.09
N PRO A 630 -35.48 -38.16 -5.94
CA PRO A 630 -35.27 -39.06 -4.80
C PRO A 630 -35.03 -38.20 -3.54
N ILE A 631 -36.13 -37.81 -2.92
CA ILE A 631 -36.13 -37.06 -1.68
C ILE A 631 -36.14 -38.07 -0.54
N ASP A 632 -34.95 -38.58 -0.21
CA ASP A 632 -34.73 -39.37 1.01
C ASP A 632 -34.69 -38.43 2.23
N ILE A 633 -35.73 -37.62 2.40
CA ILE A 633 -35.92 -36.73 3.55
C ILE A 633 -37.27 -37.09 4.15
N SER A 634 -37.25 -37.64 5.36
CA SER A 634 -38.48 -37.85 6.13
C SER A 634 -38.75 -36.65 7.06
N PRO A 635 -40.02 -36.42 7.46
CA PRO A 635 -40.34 -35.47 8.52
C PRO A 635 -39.55 -35.74 9.80
N LYS A 636 -39.23 -37.00 10.10
CA LYS A 636 -38.39 -37.40 11.22
C LYS A 636 -36.97 -36.83 11.12
N ASP A 637 -36.34 -36.89 9.96
CA ASP A 637 -35.00 -36.34 9.72
C ASP A 637 -34.99 -34.81 9.88
N VAL A 638 -36.07 -34.15 9.45
CA VAL A 638 -36.26 -32.71 9.58
C VAL A 638 -36.36 -32.30 11.05
N VAL A 639 -37.22 -32.98 11.83
CA VAL A 639 -37.38 -32.69 13.27
C VAL A 639 -36.07 -32.98 14.01
N HIS A 640 -35.40 -34.09 13.72
CA HIS A 640 -34.09 -34.41 14.30
C HIS A 640 -33.06 -33.29 14.03
N SER A 641 -32.99 -32.79 12.80
CA SER A 641 -32.12 -31.68 12.43
C SER A 641 -32.47 -30.38 13.15
N ALA A 642 -33.76 -30.08 13.32
CA ALA A 642 -34.22 -28.93 14.10
C ALA A 642 -33.82 -29.04 15.58
N ILE A 643 -34.07 -30.19 16.21
CA ILE A 643 -33.69 -30.47 17.61
C ILE A 643 -32.18 -30.36 17.81
N THR A 644 -31.38 -30.88 16.87
CA THR A 644 -29.91 -30.77 16.94
C THR A 644 -29.45 -29.31 16.92
N LYS A 645 -30.06 -28.46 16.08
CA LYS A 645 -29.77 -27.00 16.04
C LYS A 645 -30.21 -26.28 17.32
N ILE A 646 -31.33 -26.70 17.92
CA ILE A 646 -31.81 -26.13 19.19
C ILE A 646 -30.86 -26.50 20.33
N ILE A 647 -30.44 -27.77 20.42
CA ILE A 647 -29.49 -28.25 21.43
C ILE A 647 -28.18 -27.48 21.34
N SER A 648 -27.61 -27.27 20.14
CA SER A 648 -26.35 -26.53 19.99
C SER A 648 -26.47 -25.07 20.47
N ALA A 649 -27.61 -24.42 20.24
CA ALA A 649 -27.86 -23.08 20.78
C ALA A 649 -28.01 -23.08 22.31
N LEU A 650 -28.74 -24.06 22.88
CA LEU A 650 -28.94 -24.18 24.34
C LEU A 650 -27.67 -24.55 25.10
N SER A 651 -26.78 -25.33 24.48
CA SER A 651 -25.46 -25.69 25.02
C SER A 651 -24.44 -24.55 24.95
N GLY A 652 -24.76 -23.44 24.28
CA GLY A 652 -23.87 -22.28 24.13
C GLY A 652 -22.77 -22.44 23.08
N SER A 653 -22.78 -23.50 22.28
CA SER A 653 -21.82 -23.72 21.20
C SER A 653 -22.15 -22.93 19.92
N SER A 654 -23.37 -22.39 19.80
CA SER A 654 -23.78 -21.61 18.64
C SER A 654 -24.87 -20.58 18.97
N ALA A 655 -24.50 -19.56 19.77
CA ALA A 655 -25.43 -18.56 20.30
C ALA A 655 -26.07 -17.64 19.23
N GLU A 656 -25.55 -17.61 18.00
CA GLU A 656 -26.02 -16.72 16.93
C GLU A 656 -27.08 -17.35 15.99
N LEU A 657 -27.36 -18.66 16.10
CA LEU A 657 -28.17 -19.40 15.12
C LEU A 657 -29.62 -18.90 14.95
N PHE A 658 -30.22 -18.36 16.01
CA PHE A 658 -31.64 -17.98 16.03
C PHE A 658 -31.87 -16.48 16.21
N GLY A 659 -30.81 -15.67 16.14
CA GLY A 659 -30.88 -14.22 16.34
C GLY A 659 -31.51 -13.85 17.69
N PRO A 660 -32.55 -12.98 17.73
CA PRO A 660 -33.18 -12.56 18.99
C PRO A 660 -34.18 -13.57 19.56
N ARG A 661 -34.50 -14.66 18.86
CA ARG A 661 -35.49 -15.65 19.32
C ARG A 661 -34.92 -16.55 20.41
N ASP A 662 -35.71 -16.79 21.45
CA ASP A 662 -35.36 -17.71 22.53
C ASP A 662 -35.41 -19.17 22.04
N PRO A 663 -34.30 -19.94 22.07
CA PRO A 663 -34.29 -21.34 21.64
C PRO A 663 -35.26 -22.24 22.41
N LEU A 664 -35.62 -21.89 23.65
CA LEU A 664 -36.62 -22.65 24.43
C LEU A 664 -38.05 -22.44 23.92
N GLN A 665 -38.39 -21.23 23.45
CA GLN A 665 -39.69 -20.97 22.82
C GLN A 665 -39.80 -21.69 21.47
N ILE A 666 -38.69 -21.76 20.73
CA ILE A 666 -38.61 -22.54 19.48
C ILE A 666 -38.83 -24.03 19.78
N LEU A 667 -38.19 -24.56 20.83
CA LEU A 667 -38.39 -25.94 21.27
C LEU A 667 -39.85 -26.23 21.62
N GLU A 668 -40.52 -25.33 22.35
CA GLU A 668 -41.94 -25.45 22.68
C GLU A 668 -42.81 -25.51 21.42
N GLY A 669 -42.55 -24.68 20.41
CA GLY A 669 -43.24 -24.73 19.12
C GLY A 669 -43.04 -26.05 18.37
N VAL A 670 -41.81 -26.56 18.30
CA VAL A 670 -41.50 -27.85 17.65
C VAL A 670 -42.19 -29.01 18.38
N VAL A 671 -42.09 -29.04 19.71
CA VAL A 671 -42.73 -30.07 20.55
C VAL A 671 -44.26 -30.02 20.39
N GLY A 672 -44.85 -28.83 20.37
CA GLY A 672 -46.27 -28.64 20.12
C GLY A 672 -46.72 -29.14 18.73
N ALA A 673 -45.91 -28.93 17.69
CA ALA A 673 -46.19 -29.44 16.35
C ALA A 673 -46.15 -30.98 16.29
N VAL A 674 -45.17 -31.60 16.97
CA VAL A 674 -45.08 -33.07 17.07
C VAL A 674 -46.26 -33.62 17.89
N HIS A 675 -46.61 -32.98 19.00
CA HIS A 675 -47.76 -33.37 19.83
C HIS A 675 -49.06 -33.37 19.02
N THR A 676 -49.31 -32.29 18.28
CA THR A 676 -50.49 -32.18 17.42
C THR A 676 -50.52 -33.27 16.35
N SER A 677 -49.37 -33.63 15.78
CA SER A 677 -49.25 -34.70 14.78
C SER A 677 -49.58 -36.08 15.38
N VAL A 678 -49.12 -36.34 16.62
CA VAL A 678 -49.43 -37.56 17.37
C VAL A 678 -50.93 -37.63 17.72
N ASP A 679 -51.51 -36.53 18.21
CA ASP A 679 -52.95 -36.44 18.54
C ASP A 679 -53.84 -36.69 17.33
N ASN A 680 -53.40 -36.22 16.15
CA ASN A 680 -54.10 -36.44 14.89
C ASN A 680 -53.89 -37.85 14.30
N GLY A 681 -53.05 -38.69 14.92
CA GLY A 681 -52.76 -40.05 14.45
C GLY A 681 -51.94 -40.10 13.16
N GLU A 682 -51.12 -39.07 12.88
CA GLU A 682 -50.31 -39.01 11.65
C GLU A 682 -49.03 -39.87 11.74
N GLU A 683 -48.61 -40.22 12.96
CA GLU A 683 -47.46 -41.10 13.27
C GLU A 683 -46.14 -40.71 12.57
N LEU A 684 -45.95 -39.43 12.23
CA LEU A 684 -44.75 -38.95 11.51
C LEU A 684 -43.50 -38.95 12.38
N VAL A 685 -43.63 -38.56 13.64
CA VAL A 685 -42.57 -38.55 14.66
C VAL A 685 -43.21 -38.95 15.98
N SER A 686 -42.58 -39.88 16.70
CA SER A 686 -43.09 -40.33 18.00
C SER A 686 -42.56 -39.46 19.14
N ALA A 687 -43.26 -39.46 20.28
CA ALA A 687 -42.79 -38.82 21.50
C ALA A 687 -41.46 -39.42 21.99
N GLU A 688 -41.27 -40.73 21.81
CA GLU A 688 -40.03 -41.42 22.20
C GLU A 688 -38.84 -40.98 21.37
N ASP A 689 -39.02 -40.68 20.07
CA ASP A 689 -37.95 -40.16 19.22
C ASP A 689 -37.42 -38.82 19.75
N LEU A 690 -38.32 -37.89 20.11
CA LEU A 690 -37.95 -36.60 20.70
C LEU A 690 -37.20 -36.77 22.03
N LEU A 691 -37.69 -37.66 22.91
CA LEU A 691 -37.06 -37.97 24.19
C LEU A 691 -35.65 -38.53 23.97
N GLN A 692 -35.50 -39.46 23.02
CA GLN A 692 -34.21 -40.05 22.68
C GLN A 692 -33.20 -39.00 22.21
N TRP A 693 -33.62 -38.01 21.43
CA TRP A 693 -32.72 -36.97 20.91
C TRP A 693 -32.35 -35.91 21.96
N LEU A 694 -33.24 -35.59 22.89
CA LEU A 694 -33.01 -34.59 23.94
C LEU A 694 -32.33 -35.17 25.19
N ARG A 695 -32.43 -36.49 25.44
CA ARG A 695 -31.85 -37.15 26.61
C ARG A 695 -30.34 -36.92 26.76
N PRO A 696 -29.50 -37.03 25.71
CA PRO A 696 -28.06 -36.76 25.82
C PRO A 696 -27.74 -35.33 26.29
N PHE A 697 -28.46 -34.33 25.76
CA PHE A 697 -28.31 -32.94 26.18
C PHE A 697 -28.74 -32.74 27.64
N CYS A 698 -29.87 -33.35 28.03
CA CYS A 698 -30.35 -33.22 29.39
C CYS A 698 -29.39 -33.90 30.38
N ALA A 699 -28.80 -35.05 30.05
CA ALA A 699 -27.86 -35.75 30.92
C ALA A 699 -26.44 -35.15 30.96
N ASP A 700 -26.13 -34.15 30.14
CA ASP A 700 -24.80 -33.55 30.07
C ASP A 700 -24.56 -32.53 31.19
N ASP A 701 -23.71 -32.90 32.15
CA ASP A 701 -23.31 -32.07 33.29
C ASP A 701 -22.52 -30.81 32.91
N THR A 702 -21.98 -30.74 31.68
CA THR A 702 -21.26 -29.55 31.19
C THR A 702 -22.21 -28.45 30.72
N CYS A 703 -23.46 -28.79 30.40
CA CYS A 703 -24.47 -27.84 29.94
C CYS A 703 -25.14 -27.07 31.10
N PRO A 704 -25.61 -25.83 30.87
CA PRO A 704 -26.30 -25.05 31.91
C PRO A 704 -27.55 -25.76 32.45
N VAL A 705 -27.76 -25.73 33.77
CA VAL A 705 -28.86 -26.46 34.44
C VAL A 705 -30.26 -25.94 34.04
N ARG A 706 -30.41 -24.62 33.86
CA ARG A 706 -31.70 -23.98 33.58
C ARG A 706 -32.34 -24.43 32.24
N PRO A 707 -31.63 -24.36 31.09
CA PRO A 707 -32.10 -24.94 29.82
C PRO A 707 -32.50 -26.41 29.90
N ARG A 708 -31.72 -27.23 30.61
CA ARG A 708 -32.00 -28.68 30.78
C ARG A 708 -33.32 -28.93 31.52
N ILE A 709 -33.57 -28.18 32.60
CA ILE A 709 -34.84 -28.25 33.34
C ILE A 709 -36.01 -27.83 32.45
N GLN A 710 -35.87 -26.72 31.72
CA GLN A 710 -36.97 -26.18 30.91
C GLN A 710 -37.31 -27.09 29.71
N ALA A 711 -36.31 -27.69 29.06
CA ALA A 711 -36.54 -28.65 27.97
C ALA A 711 -37.36 -29.87 28.43
N LEU A 712 -37.03 -30.47 29.57
CA LEU A 712 -37.79 -31.60 30.14
C LEU A 712 -39.19 -31.17 30.63
N GLN A 713 -39.36 -29.92 31.07
CA GLN A 713 -40.68 -29.40 31.44
C GLN A 713 -41.59 -29.23 30.24
N ILE A 714 -41.07 -28.67 29.13
CA ILE A 714 -41.80 -28.56 27.87
C ILE A 714 -42.26 -29.95 27.42
N LEU A 715 -41.35 -30.92 27.39
CA LEU A 715 -41.69 -32.31 27.05
C LEU A 715 -42.72 -32.93 28.00
N GLY A 716 -42.59 -32.71 29.31
CA GLY A 716 -43.52 -33.27 30.30
C GLY A 716 -44.90 -32.62 30.33
N GLN A 717 -45.06 -31.45 29.73
CA GLN A 717 -46.37 -30.81 29.53
C GLN A 717 -47.09 -31.36 28.29
N SER A 718 -46.33 -31.75 27.27
CA SER A 718 -46.90 -32.30 26.03
C SER A 718 -47.01 -33.83 26.06
N PHE A 719 -46.07 -34.54 26.67
CA PHE A 719 -46.00 -36.00 26.61
C PHE A 719 -45.83 -36.64 27.99
N HIS A 720 -46.18 -37.93 28.07
CA HIS A 720 -45.85 -38.75 29.23
C HIS A 720 -44.36 -39.07 29.22
N LEU A 721 -43.61 -38.52 30.18
CA LEU A 721 -42.18 -38.79 30.32
C LEU A 721 -41.91 -40.24 30.75
N SER A 722 -40.82 -40.82 30.27
CA SER A 722 -40.35 -42.13 30.76
C SER A 722 -39.92 -42.04 32.23
N GLU A 723 -39.87 -43.19 32.94
CA GLU A 723 -39.38 -43.19 34.33
C GLU A 723 -37.97 -42.61 34.48
N GLU A 724 -37.10 -42.83 33.50
CA GLU A 724 -35.74 -42.28 33.49
C GLU A 724 -35.76 -40.75 33.37
N ASP A 725 -36.58 -40.22 32.46
CA ASP A 725 -36.68 -38.79 32.22
C ASP A 725 -37.37 -38.06 33.38
N ILE A 726 -38.34 -38.70 34.05
CA ILE A 726 -38.93 -38.21 35.31
C ILE A 726 -37.87 -38.11 36.40
N LYS A 727 -37.03 -39.14 36.57
CA LYS A 727 -35.93 -39.13 37.55
C LYS A 727 -34.94 -38.00 37.24
N LEU A 728 -34.60 -37.80 35.96
CA LEU A 728 -33.71 -36.75 35.48
C LEU A 728 -34.26 -35.35 35.78
N LEU A 729 -35.55 -35.12 35.51
CA LEU A 729 -36.22 -33.85 35.80
C LEU A 729 -36.28 -33.55 37.31
N VAL A 730 -36.62 -34.55 38.13
CA VAL A 730 -36.61 -34.42 39.60
C VAL A 730 -35.20 -34.13 40.11
N PHE A 731 -34.19 -34.83 39.58
CA PHE A 731 -32.79 -34.59 39.92
C PHE A 731 -32.38 -33.14 39.66
N PHE A 732 -32.60 -32.60 38.46
CA PHE A 732 -32.21 -31.21 38.15
C PHE A 732 -32.99 -30.17 38.96
N ARG A 733 -34.30 -30.37 39.19
CA ARG A 733 -35.09 -29.50 40.08
C ARG A 733 -34.51 -29.47 41.50
N THR A 734 -34.13 -30.64 42.02
CA THR A 734 -33.52 -30.78 43.34
C THR A 734 -32.16 -30.10 43.39
N GLU A 735 -31.33 -30.30 42.37
CA GLU A 735 -30.01 -29.65 42.27
C GLU A 735 -30.13 -28.12 42.23
N ALA A 736 -31.08 -27.58 41.45
CA ALA A 736 -31.31 -26.14 41.36
C ALA A 736 -31.69 -25.52 42.71
N ILE A 737 -32.62 -26.14 43.45
CA ILE A 737 -33.02 -25.70 44.80
C ILE A 737 -31.83 -25.75 45.76
N LEU A 738 -31.08 -26.86 45.74
CA LEU A 738 -29.95 -27.04 46.66
C LEU A 738 -28.79 -26.09 46.35
N ARG A 739 -28.53 -25.76 45.08
CA ARG A 739 -27.55 -24.73 44.72
C ARG A 739 -27.98 -23.33 45.13
N ALA A 740 -29.27 -23.01 45.03
CA ALA A 740 -29.81 -21.72 45.47
C ALA A 740 -29.71 -21.55 47.00
N ALA A 741 -30.07 -22.59 47.75
CA ALA A 741 -30.05 -22.56 49.22
C ALA A 741 -28.67 -22.83 49.84
N TRP A 742 -27.80 -23.64 49.19
CA TRP A 742 -26.45 -23.99 49.67
C TRP A 742 -25.40 -24.02 48.53
N PRO A 743 -24.86 -22.85 48.12
CA PRO A 743 -23.94 -22.75 46.99
C PRO A 743 -22.64 -23.55 47.11
N GLN A 744 -22.24 -23.94 48.32
CA GLN A 744 -20.97 -24.63 48.60
C GLN A 744 -21.03 -26.16 48.51
N ARG A 745 -22.18 -26.78 48.20
CA ARG A 745 -22.30 -28.24 48.05
C ARG A 745 -22.54 -28.64 46.59
N GLN A 746 -21.58 -29.36 46.00
CA GLN A 746 -21.77 -30.06 44.74
C GLN A 746 -22.45 -31.42 44.98
N ILE A 747 -23.51 -31.70 44.23
CA ILE A 747 -24.21 -32.99 44.26
C ILE A 747 -23.85 -33.73 42.98
N ARG A 748 -23.36 -34.97 43.08
CA ARG A 748 -23.11 -35.82 41.92
C ARG A 748 -24.35 -36.66 41.63
N ALA A 749 -24.70 -36.83 40.35
CA ALA A 749 -25.88 -37.58 39.89
C ALA A 749 -26.03 -38.97 40.53
N VAL A 750 -24.90 -39.64 40.77
CA VAL A 750 -24.84 -40.98 41.38
C VAL A 750 -25.37 -41.01 42.82
N SER A 751 -25.31 -39.91 43.57
CA SER A 751 -25.73 -39.84 44.98
C SER A 751 -27.26 -39.82 45.15
N LEU A 752 -27.99 -39.31 44.16
CA LEU A 752 -29.46 -39.20 44.18
C LEU A 752 -30.13 -40.38 43.47
N LEU A 753 -29.51 -40.98 42.45
CA LEU A 753 -30.04 -42.17 41.76
C LEU A 753 -30.12 -43.42 42.67
N LEU A 754 -29.27 -43.50 43.70
CA LEU A 754 -29.30 -44.57 44.71
C LEU A 754 -30.41 -44.39 45.77
N ALA A 755 -30.91 -43.17 45.96
CA ALA A 755 -32.05 -42.90 46.82
C ALA A 755 -33.29 -42.81 45.92
N GLY A 756 -34.06 -43.90 45.80
CA GLY A 756 -35.22 -43.94 44.89
C GLY A 756 -36.14 -42.71 44.96
N ALA A 757 -36.88 -42.41 43.88
CA ALA A 757 -37.68 -41.20 43.69
C ALA A 757 -38.56 -40.81 44.91
N PHE A 758 -39.03 -41.79 45.68
CA PHE A 758 -39.78 -41.61 46.92
C PHE A 758 -38.97 -40.94 48.05
N SER A 759 -37.70 -41.31 48.21
CA SER A 759 -36.79 -40.77 49.24
C SER A 759 -36.39 -39.33 48.96
N VAL A 760 -36.29 -38.96 47.68
CA VAL A 760 -35.95 -37.59 47.24
C VAL A 760 -37.14 -36.65 47.42
N LEU A 761 -38.36 -37.06 47.07
CA LEU A 761 -39.59 -36.30 47.34
C LEU A 761 -39.80 -36.02 48.84
N LEU A 762 -39.48 -36.98 49.70
CA LEU A 762 -39.51 -36.82 51.17
C LEU A 762 -38.47 -35.82 51.70
N LEU A 763 -37.39 -35.54 50.96
CA LEU A 763 -36.36 -34.56 51.30
C LEU A 763 -36.66 -33.17 50.72
N ILE A 764 -37.36 -33.09 49.58
CA ILE A 764 -37.73 -31.82 48.93
C ILE A 764 -38.89 -31.12 49.66
N ASP A 765 -39.95 -31.82 50.08
CA ASP A 765 -41.11 -31.19 50.74
C ASP A 765 -40.73 -30.43 52.03
N PRO A 766 -39.82 -30.93 52.89
CA PRO A 766 -39.29 -30.18 54.02
C PRO A 766 -38.44 -28.96 53.63
N LEU A 767 -37.67 -29.06 52.54
CA LEU A 767 -36.81 -27.98 52.05
C LEU A 767 -37.60 -26.84 51.41
N TYR A 768 -38.63 -27.17 50.62
CA TYR A 768 -39.56 -26.21 50.01
C TYR A 768 -40.40 -25.48 51.08
N ARG A 769 -40.83 -26.20 52.14
CA ARG A 769 -41.46 -25.57 53.32
C ARG A 769 -40.51 -24.73 54.15
N LEU A 770 -39.20 -24.96 54.07
CA LEU A 770 -38.17 -24.17 54.76
C LEU A 770 -37.91 -22.86 54.00
N GLU A 771 -37.89 -22.88 52.67
CA GLU A 771 -37.76 -21.68 51.82
C GLU A 771 -38.98 -20.76 51.94
N MET A 772 -40.20 -21.31 51.90
CA MET A 772 -41.46 -20.57 52.17
C MET A 772 -41.54 -20.01 53.61
N ARG A 773 -40.75 -20.54 54.55
CA ARG A 773 -40.61 -19.99 55.91
C ARG A 773 -39.49 -18.94 56.02
N LEU A 774 -38.53 -18.93 55.09
CA LEU A 774 -37.41 -18.00 55.08
C LEU A 774 -37.77 -16.66 54.42
N ASP A 775 -38.73 -16.64 53.49
CA ASP A 775 -39.25 -15.39 52.91
C ASP A 775 -40.13 -14.56 53.88
N ASN A 776 -40.57 -15.16 54.99
CA ASN A 776 -41.47 -14.50 55.95
C ASN A 776 -40.79 -13.93 57.22
N ASP A 777 -39.48 -14.15 57.43
CA ASP A 777 -38.79 -13.61 58.61
C ASP A 777 -37.33 -13.24 58.29
N THR A 778 -37.10 -11.94 58.12
CA THR A 778 -35.82 -11.30 57.79
C THR A 778 -34.80 -11.30 58.95
N ALA A 779 -34.86 -12.21 59.91
CA ALA A 779 -34.06 -12.06 61.14
C ALA A 779 -33.74 -13.34 61.94
N VAL A 780 -33.27 -14.44 61.35
CA VAL A 780 -32.55 -15.46 62.16
C VAL A 780 -31.37 -16.11 61.40
N PHE A 781 -30.34 -15.32 61.12
CA PHE A 781 -28.98 -15.85 60.92
C PHE A 781 -28.41 -16.23 62.29
N ASN A 782 -28.80 -17.38 62.86
CA ASN A 782 -28.08 -18.10 63.92
C ASN A 782 -28.92 -19.25 64.49
N TYR A 783 -29.24 -20.29 63.72
CA TYR A 783 -29.47 -21.62 64.32
C TYR A 783 -29.40 -22.72 63.25
N LYS A 784 -28.29 -23.46 63.26
CA LYS A 784 -28.12 -24.90 62.95
C LYS A 784 -26.84 -25.20 62.13
N ARG A 785 -25.72 -25.12 62.85
CA ARG A 785 -24.48 -25.86 62.54
C ARG A 785 -24.45 -27.23 63.24
N LYS A 786 -25.61 -27.81 63.62
CA LYS A 786 -25.70 -28.90 64.62
C LYS A 786 -26.60 -30.08 64.26
N MET A 787 -27.06 -30.21 63.02
CA MET A 787 -27.65 -31.45 62.54
C MET A 787 -26.79 -31.91 61.36
N TRP A 788 -26.48 -33.21 61.29
CA TRP A 788 -25.55 -33.87 60.34
C TRP A 788 -24.09 -33.98 60.80
N VAL A 789 -23.90 -34.62 61.95
CA VAL A 789 -22.77 -35.55 62.14
C VAL A 789 -23.31 -36.96 61.84
N PRO A 790 -22.67 -37.75 60.96
CA PRO A 790 -23.16 -39.07 60.61
C PRO A 790 -22.78 -40.07 61.71
N HIS A 791 -23.78 -40.62 62.38
CA HIS A 791 -23.63 -41.93 63.01
C HIS A 791 -24.46 -42.92 62.20
N SER A 792 -23.77 -43.70 61.36
CA SER A 792 -24.24 -44.99 60.86
C SER A 792 -24.42 -45.99 62.02
N PRO A 793 -24.94 -47.20 61.81
CA PRO A 793 -25.91 -47.68 60.81
C PRO A 793 -27.09 -48.43 61.49
N CYS A 794 -28.20 -48.67 60.78
CA CYS A 794 -28.96 -49.94 60.84
C CYS A 794 -30.23 -49.88 59.97
N TRP A 795 -30.24 -50.77 58.98
CA TRP A 795 -31.33 -51.22 58.08
C TRP A 795 -31.77 -50.27 56.96
#